data_AF-A0ABD0LCQ4-F1
#
_entry.id   AF-A0ABD0LCQ4-F1
#
_cell.length_a   1.000
_cell.length_b   1.000
_cell.length_c   1.000
_cell.angle_alpha   90.00
_cell.angle_beta   90.00
_cell.angle_gamma   90.00
#
_symmetry.space_group_name_H-M   'P 1'
#
loop_
_entity.id
_entity.type
_entity.pdbx_description
1 polymer ?
#
loop_
_entity_poly.entity_id
_entity_poly.type
_entity_poly.pdbx_seq_one_letter_code
_entity_poly.pdbx_strand_id
1 'polypeptide(L)'
;MAGKGCSKGRTKIILTGMFLVVAVAVILFVIIYFATDKRGDEGSSNGGGGGGGGPVEPGDPEPVFRLPPTLKPEHYHLQFVPDIYRNSTADFRLYGSVTIRVLCQENTLSVILHAIGLDIARNSVNVTTIGGSGGAGPDVKSLRTDEARETMEIELNAPLVKDARYDLHMTFEAPLTEKFQAVYFSSYKEEGVTQYLAASIFVPSYARRAFPCFDEPALKANFTLTILRKPTYVALANMPRRTTENRTFNGEEWLADVFQESPAMSTYLMAFTVCRFKSIEANTTRGYKFIAWSRPQSVNQTHFALDVGTAVMPYFDDYFGIPFALPEQEMIAMPDFQYGGMEHWGLVGYKERAMLYSDALPSVQDRQNIAQIVSHELAHMWFGDLLTMLWWDDTWLNEGFASFMEYEGMNHAYPQWRVHDQFVVEAFRFAMSIDAFEQSRPLYKEVRYPDDVLAAYDRIIYYKGACIVRMKYINDFAYKTATHIDLWNSLSTEAEADGLMVNVSDVMRGWTVQKNFPVVMVTRGRRGQITVSQSRYLLEQNMDSNSDEAYMWDIPFTFATTSTHNADVDPTPSDVIWLPRDKNEVTIIERSLPGPGETDQWVLANIGCYGYYRVNYDVSNWKALVRQLNVDHKKIHTSNRAQIIMDSWNLA
;
A
#
# COMPACT_ATOMS: atom_id res chain seq x y z
N MET A 1 27.27 63.63 1.42
CA MET A 1 28.12 63.18 0.29
C MET A 1 28.66 61.79 0.62
N ALA A 2 28.74 60.94 -0.42
CA ALA A 2 29.28 59.57 -0.58
C ALA A 2 30.13 58.93 0.54
N GLY A 3 30.17 57.61 0.74
CA GLY A 3 29.74 56.51 -0.13
C GLY A 3 29.82 55.11 0.53
N LYS A 4 29.09 54.18 -0.08
CA LYS A 4 28.97 52.74 0.23
C LYS A 4 30.13 51.93 -0.40
N GLY A 5 30.51 50.80 0.20
CA GLY A 5 31.46 49.84 -0.38
C GLY A 5 31.44 48.44 0.26
N CYS A 6 30.61 47.56 -0.30
CA CYS A 6 30.67 46.08 -0.44
C CYS A 6 31.54 45.19 0.48
N SER A 7 30.91 44.21 1.17
CA SER A 7 31.44 42.85 1.39
C SER A 7 30.33 41.91 1.92
N LYS A 8 29.48 41.42 1.02
CA LYS A 8 28.59 40.26 1.25
C LYS A 8 28.59 39.40 -0.01
N GLY A 9 29.65 38.62 -0.20
CA GLY A 9 29.81 37.79 -1.40
C GLY A 9 30.56 36.46 -1.23
N ARG A 10 31.15 36.15 -0.06
CA ARG A 10 31.98 34.94 0.07
C ARG A 10 31.38 33.81 0.91
N THR A 11 30.42 34.07 1.79
CA THR A 11 29.88 33.02 2.68
C THR A 11 28.79 32.16 2.02
N LYS A 12 28.02 32.68 1.06
CA LYS A 12 27.00 31.89 0.34
C LYS A 12 27.59 30.91 -0.67
N ILE A 13 28.70 31.25 -1.33
CA ILE A 13 29.33 30.37 -2.35
C ILE A 13 29.99 29.14 -1.71
N ILE A 14 30.51 29.27 -0.48
CA ILE A 14 31.14 28.14 0.22
C ILE A 14 30.08 27.13 0.70
N LEU A 15 28.93 27.58 1.19
CA LEU A 15 27.83 26.69 1.62
C LEU A 15 27.15 25.98 0.45
N THR A 16 26.93 26.65 -0.69
CA THR A 16 26.37 26.01 -1.89
C THR A 16 27.38 25.05 -2.53
N GLY A 17 28.69 25.38 -2.51
CA GLY A 17 29.75 24.49 -2.97
C GLY A 17 29.90 23.23 -2.12
N MET A 18 29.77 23.34 -0.80
CA MET A 18 29.84 22.18 0.11
C MET A 18 28.63 21.26 -0.05
N PHE A 19 27.43 21.81 -0.27
CA PHE A 19 26.23 21.03 -0.56
C PHE A 19 26.32 20.30 -1.90
N LEU A 20 26.89 20.93 -2.93
CA LEU A 20 27.08 20.30 -4.23
C LEU A 20 28.11 19.17 -4.17
N VAL A 21 29.20 19.34 -3.41
CA VAL A 21 30.23 18.29 -3.23
C VAL A 21 29.69 17.10 -2.43
N VAL A 22 28.87 17.33 -1.40
CA VAL A 22 28.22 16.26 -0.65
C VAL A 22 27.15 15.54 -1.49
N ALA A 23 26.34 16.27 -2.26
CA ALA A 23 25.35 15.67 -3.15
C ALA A 23 26.02 14.83 -4.26
N VAL A 24 27.10 15.32 -4.85
CA VAL A 24 27.88 14.57 -5.85
C VAL A 24 28.58 13.35 -5.22
N ALA A 25 29.08 13.44 -3.99
CA ALA A 25 29.66 12.31 -3.27
C ALA A 25 28.62 11.24 -2.92
N VAL A 26 27.39 11.64 -2.55
CA VAL A 26 26.28 10.72 -2.29
C VAL A 26 25.80 10.05 -3.59
N ILE A 27 25.70 10.79 -4.70
CA ILE A 27 25.35 10.22 -6.01
C ILE A 27 26.45 9.27 -6.51
N LEU A 28 27.73 9.63 -6.35
CA LEU A 28 28.85 8.73 -6.68
C LEU A 28 28.88 7.49 -5.79
N PHE A 29 28.57 7.61 -4.49
CA PHE A 29 28.48 6.47 -3.59
C PHE A 29 27.33 5.54 -3.96
N VAL A 30 26.17 6.09 -4.34
CA VAL A 30 25.02 5.33 -4.84
C VAL A 30 25.35 4.63 -6.17
N ILE A 31 25.98 5.32 -7.12
CA ILE A 31 26.41 4.73 -8.39
C ILE A 31 27.46 3.63 -8.18
N ILE A 32 28.44 3.85 -7.29
CA ILE A 32 29.47 2.85 -6.98
C ILE A 32 28.84 1.65 -6.27
N TYR A 33 27.95 1.86 -5.30
CA TYR A 33 27.23 0.79 -4.59
C TYR A 33 26.46 -0.11 -5.57
N PHE A 34 25.67 0.48 -6.48
CA PHE A 34 24.93 -0.28 -7.50
C PHE A 34 25.82 -0.86 -8.61
N ALA A 35 26.98 -0.25 -8.90
CA ALA A 35 27.95 -0.80 -9.84
C ALA A 35 28.81 -1.94 -9.25
N THR A 36 29.04 -1.93 -7.93
CA THR A 36 29.72 -3.03 -7.22
C THR A 36 28.80 -4.21 -6.94
N ASP A 37 27.50 -3.95 -6.74
CA ASP A 37 26.48 -5.00 -6.62
C ASP A 37 26.31 -5.79 -7.94
N LYS A 38 26.55 -5.13 -9.08
CA LYS A 38 26.60 -5.79 -10.40
C LYS A 38 27.94 -6.47 -10.75
N ARG A 39 28.98 -6.36 -9.92
CA ARG A 39 30.29 -6.98 -10.16
C ARG A 39 30.52 -8.29 -9.38
N GLY A 40 29.48 -8.82 -8.75
CA GLY A 40 29.51 -10.09 -8.04
C GLY A 40 29.27 -11.34 -8.89
N ASP A 41 29.05 -11.21 -10.21
CA ASP A 41 28.79 -12.36 -11.08
C ASP A 41 29.34 -12.15 -12.51
N GLU A 42 30.68 -12.13 -12.63
CA GLU A 42 31.35 -12.39 -13.92
C GLU A 42 32.16 -13.68 -13.80
N GLY A 43 31.53 -14.78 -14.23
CA GLY A 43 32.15 -16.10 -14.32
C GLY A 43 31.65 -16.87 -15.55
N SER A 44 32.34 -16.66 -16.68
CA SER A 44 32.34 -17.48 -17.90
C SER A 44 31.19 -17.30 -18.93
N SER A 45 31.22 -16.21 -19.68
CA SER A 45 30.70 -16.19 -21.06
C SER A 45 31.85 -16.46 -22.04
N ASN A 46 31.90 -17.68 -22.60
CA ASN A 46 32.73 -17.99 -23.75
C ASN A 46 31.93 -17.66 -25.03
N GLY A 47 32.53 -16.88 -25.92
CA GLY A 47 31.85 -16.28 -27.07
C GLY A 47 31.42 -17.26 -28.17
N GLY A 48 30.42 -16.82 -28.94
CA GLY A 48 29.98 -17.46 -30.19
C GLY A 48 29.14 -16.47 -30.98
N GLY A 49 29.59 -16.14 -32.20
CA GLY A 49 29.04 -15.10 -33.05
C GLY A 49 27.71 -15.44 -33.71
N GLY A 50 27.12 -14.42 -34.34
CA GLY A 50 25.82 -14.50 -34.97
C GLY A 50 25.74 -15.44 -36.19
N GLY A 51 24.54 -15.96 -36.40
CA GLY A 51 24.15 -16.64 -37.63
C GLY A 51 22.81 -17.37 -37.52
N GLY A 52 21.84 -16.94 -38.33
CA GLY A 52 20.80 -17.80 -38.92
C GLY A 52 19.67 -18.28 -38.01
N GLY A 53 18.46 -17.76 -38.25
CA GLY A 53 17.22 -18.32 -37.72
C GLY A 53 17.02 -19.77 -38.16
N GLY A 54 16.91 -20.66 -37.17
CA GLY A 54 16.35 -22.00 -37.26
C GLY A 54 15.22 -22.15 -36.23
N PRO A 55 14.36 -23.18 -36.35
CA PRO A 55 13.13 -23.28 -35.57
C PRO A 55 13.46 -23.48 -34.08
N VAL A 56 12.82 -22.67 -33.24
CA VAL A 56 12.85 -22.77 -31.78
C VAL A 56 12.19 -24.10 -31.39
N GLU A 57 12.94 -25.00 -30.73
CA GLU A 57 12.37 -26.16 -30.05
C GLU A 57 11.35 -25.68 -29.00
N PRO A 58 10.24 -26.39 -28.77
CA PRO A 58 9.26 -25.99 -27.78
C PRO A 58 9.92 -26.00 -26.40
N GLY A 59 10.23 -24.81 -25.88
CA GLY A 59 10.74 -24.63 -24.53
C GLY A 59 9.76 -25.19 -23.51
N ASP A 60 10.30 -25.66 -22.38
CA ASP A 60 9.51 -26.09 -21.24
C ASP A 60 8.43 -25.04 -20.92
N PRO A 61 7.19 -25.46 -20.57
CA PRO A 61 6.14 -24.51 -20.22
C PRO A 61 6.60 -23.66 -19.03
N GLU A 62 6.35 -22.35 -19.10
CA GLU A 62 6.75 -21.43 -18.03
C GLU A 62 6.22 -21.90 -16.66
N PRO A 63 7.02 -21.75 -15.58
CA PRO A 63 6.60 -22.18 -14.26
C PRO A 63 5.36 -21.40 -13.81
N VAL A 64 4.31 -22.13 -13.44
CA VAL A 64 3.11 -21.57 -12.81
C VAL A 64 3.40 -21.38 -11.33
N PHE A 65 3.47 -20.12 -10.87
CA PHE A 65 3.75 -19.78 -9.47
C PHE A 65 2.54 -19.84 -8.54
N ARG A 66 1.32 -19.91 -9.11
CA ARG A 66 0.08 -20.00 -8.34
C ARG A 66 -0.12 -21.41 -7.79
N LEU A 67 -0.61 -21.50 -6.55
CA LEU A 67 -1.01 -22.76 -5.95
C LEU A 67 -2.20 -23.38 -6.71
N PRO A 68 -2.28 -24.73 -6.77
CA PRO A 68 -3.45 -25.39 -7.31
C PRO A 68 -4.69 -25.11 -6.43
N PRO A 69 -5.89 -25.00 -7.02
CA PRO A 69 -7.13 -24.76 -6.27
C PRO A 69 -7.65 -26.00 -5.54
N THR A 70 -6.85 -27.07 -5.42
CA THR A 70 -7.27 -28.37 -4.89
C THR A 70 -7.56 -28.34 -3.39
N LEU A 71 -6.92 -27.44 -2.64
CA LEU A 71 -7.08 -27.31 -1.20
C LEU A 71 -7.34 -25.85 -0.82
N LYS A 72 -8.33 -25.64 0.04
CA LYS A 72 -8.64 -24.33 0.62
C LYS A 72 -8.32 -24.34 2.12
N PRO A 73 -7.46 -23.46 2.63
CA PRO A 73 -7.25 -23.34 4.07
C PRO A 73 -8.51 -22.78 4.75
N GLU A 74 -8.81 -23.27 5.95
CA GLU A 74 -9.89 -22.75 6.79
C GLU A 74 -9.34 -22.21 8.12
N HIS A 75 -8.33 -22.87 8.70
CA HIS A 75 -7.79 -22.51 10.01
C HIS A 75 -6.30 -22.86 10.14
N TYR A 76 -5.51 -21.99 10.76
CA TYR A 76 -4.12 -22.24 11.16
C TYR A 76 -3.98 -22.25 12.68
N HIS A 77 -3.56 -23.37 13.25
CA HIS A 77 -3.12 -23.44 14.64
C HIS A 77 -1.59 -23.34 14.66
N LEU A 78 -1.07 -22.21 15.11
CA LEU A 78 0.36 -21.90 15.10
C LEU A 78 0.93 -21.86 16.50
N GLN A 79 2.10 -22.46 16.66
CA GLN A 79 2.97 -22.25 17.80
C GLN A 79 4.35 -21.83 17.32
N PHE A 80 4.88 -20.74 17.87
CA PHE A 80 6.26 -20.32 17.63
C PHE A 80 7.05 -20.19 18.93
N VAL A 81 8.35 -20.49 18.83
CA VAL A 81 9.37 -20.25 19.85
C VAL A 81 10.50 -19.46 19.18
N PRO A 82 10.44 -18.12 19.18
CA PRO A 82 11.56 -17.29 18.74
C PRO A 82 12.65 -17.29 19.83
N ASP A 83 13.66 -18.14 19.68
CA ASP A 83 14.77 -18.29 20.62
C ASP A 83 15.86 -17.24 20.37
N ILE A 84 15.59 -16.03 20.87
CA ILE A 84 16.51 -14.87 20.81
C ILE A 84 17.33 -14.70 22.10
N TYR A 85 17.43 -15.74 22.93
CA TYR A 85 18.01 -15.68 24.27
C TYR A 85 19.40 -16.32 24.35
N ARG A 86 19.95 -16.72 23.21
CA ARG A 86 21.28 -17.34 23.11
C ARG A 86 22.40 -16.31 23.26
N ASN A 87 23.60 -16.79 23.55
CA ASN A 87 24.79 -15.95 23.72
C ASN A 87 25.25 -15.30 22.40
N SER A 88 24.92 -15.89 21.26
CA SER A 88 25.29 -15.42 19.93
C SER A 88 24.05 -15.29 19.06
N THR A 89 23.96 -14.21 18.28
CA THR A 89 22.88 -14.00 17.30
C THR A 89 22.90 -15.04 16.18
N ALA A 90 24.07 -15.66 15.91
CA ALA A 90 24.19 -16.74 14.93
C ALA A 90 23.44 -18.02 15.35
N ASP A 91 23.16 -18.16 16.64
CA ASP A 91 22.42 -19.30 17.20
C ASP A 91 20.93 -19.00 17.38
N PHE A 92 20.45 -17.81 16.96
CA PHE A 92 19.04 -17.47 17.06
C PHE A 92 18.22 -18.29 16.08
N ARG A 93 17.16 -18.91 16.59
CA ARG A 93 16.32 -19.85 15.84
C ARG A 93 14.85 -19.58 16.09
N LEU A 94 14.05 -19.81 15.07
CA LEU A 94 12.61 -19.96 15.17
C LEU A 94 12.30 -21.45 15.17
N TYR A 95 11.73 -21.95 16.27
CA TYR A 95 11.09 -23.26 16.28
C TYR A 95 9.59 -23.07 16.14
N GLY A 96 8.92 -23.95 15.40
CA GLY A 96 7.48 -23.85 15.29
C GLY A 96 6.77 -25.15 14.95
N SER A 97 5.47 -25.11 15.13
CA SER A 97 4.55 -26.14 14.65
C SER A 97 3.30 -25.47 14.10
N VAL A 98 2.78 -26.02 13.01
CA VAL A 98 1.52 -25.60 12.41
C VAL A 98 0.61 -26.80 12.26
N THR A 99 -0.68 -26.62 12.56
CA THR A 99 -1.74 -27.49 12.08
C THR A 99 -2.66 -26.67 11.19
N ILE A 100 -2.72 -27.00 9.90
CA ILE A 100 -3.56 -26.32 8.92
C ILE A 100 -4.81 -27.17 8.68
N ARG A 101 -5.98 -26.65 9.03
CA ARG A 101 -7.25 -27.22 8.59
C ARG A 101 -7.51 -26.83 7.15
N VAL A 102 -7.71 -27.81 6.29
CA VAL A 102 -7.99 -27.62 4.87
C VAL A 102 -9.29 -28.31 4.46
N LEU A 103 -10.04 -27.67 3.56
CA LEU A 103 -11.12 -28.28 2.80
C LEU A 103 -10.58 -28.75 1.45
N CYS A 104 -10.76 -30.03 1.16
CA CYS A 104 -10.40 -30.61 -0.12
C CYS A 104 -11.45 -30.24 -1.18
N GLN A 105 -11.06 -29.48 -2.21
CA GLN A 105 -11.95 -29.06 -3.31
C GLN A 105 -12.01 -30.13 -4.42
N GLU A 106 -10.94 -30.89 -4.59
CA GLU A 106 -10.79 -31.90 -5.63
C GLU A 106 -9.96 -33.09 -5.12
N ASN A 107 -10.32 -34.32 -5.53
CA ASN A 107 -9.55 -35.51 -5.13
C ASN A 107 -8.08 -35.36 -5.54
N THR A 108 -7.16 -35.45 -4.58
CA THR A 108 -5.73 -35.23 -4.86
C THR A 108 -4.83 -36.15 -4.02
N LEU A 109 -3.73 -36.61 -4.62
CA LEU A 109 -2.64 -37.32 -3.93
C LEU A 109 -1.53 -36.38 -3.44
N SER A 110 -1.64 -35.08 -3.74
CA SER A 110 -0.61 -34.10 -3.51
C SER A 110 -1.18 -32.89 -2.77
N VAL A 111 -0.50 -32.50 -1.68
CA VAL A 111 -0.69 -31.22 -0.99
C VAL A 111 0.45 -30.32 -1.42
N ILE A 112 0.14 -29.23 -2.14
CA ILE A 112 1.12 -28.22 -2.54
C ILE A 112 0.81 -26.93 -1.79
N LEU A 113 1.80 -26.41 -1.07
CA LEU A 113 1.73 -25.16 -0.31
C LEU A 113 3.07 -24.42 -0.40
N HIS A 114 3.11 -23.17 0.06
CA HIS A 114 4.35 -22.39 0.09
C HIS A 114 5.17 -22.74 1.35
N ALA A 115 6.46 -23.03 1.15
CA ALA A 115 7.44 -23.21 2.22
C ALA A 115 8.85 -23.11 1.63
N ILE A 116 9.69 -22.22 2.16
CA ILE A 116 11.08 -22.06 1.71
C ILE A 116 11.99 -21.65 2.87
N GLY A 117 13.18 -22.23 2.95
CA GLY A 117 14.14 -21.95 4.03
C GLY A 117 13.75 -22.51 5.40
N LEU A 118 12.85 -23.50 5.43
CA LEU A 118 12.39 -24.20 6.64
C LEU A 118 12.97 -25.62 6.68
N ASP A 119 13.48 -26.06 7.83
CA ASP A 119 13.83 -27.46 8.07
C ASP A 119 12.59 -28.21 8.55
N ILE A 120 12.06 -29.10 7.70
CA ILE A 120 10.83 -29.87 7.94
C ILE A 120 11.16 -31.35 7.75
N ALA A 121 11.26 -32.08 8.86
CA ALA A 121 11.48 -33.51 8.81
C ALA A 121 10.19 -34.22 8.34
N ARG A 122 10.28 -35.11 7.34
CA ARG A 122 9.11 -35.86 6.82
C ARG A 122 8.31 -36.57 7.92
N ASN A 123 8.98 -37.08 8.95
CA ASN A 123 8.33 -37.77 10.07
C ASN A 123 7.58 -36.83 11.03
N SER A 124 7.73 -35.51 10.92
CA SER A 124 6.90 -34.54 11.64
C SER A 124 5.59 -34.22 10.93
N VAL A 125 5.50 -34.56 9.63
CA VAL A 125 4.31 -34.30 8.80
C VAL A 125 3.26 -35.37 9.06
N ASN A 126 2.07 -34.95 9.48
CA ASN A 126 0.94 -35.84 9.75
C ASN A 126 -0.34 -35.28 9.13
N VAL A 127 -1.14 -36.14 8.50
CA VAL A 127 -2.46 -35.81 7.95
C VAL A 127 -3.51 -36.55 8.76
N THR A 128 -4.50 -35.83 9.28
CA THR A 128 -5.62 -36.42 10.02
C THR A 128 -6.96 -36.02 9.40
N THR A 129 -7.96 -36.89 9.50
CA THR A 129 -9.30 -36.63 8.97
C THR A 129 -10.18 -35.94 10.01
N ILE A 130 -10.97 -34.95 9.57
CA ILE A 130 -11.92 -34.23 10.41
C ILE A 130 -13.35 -34.65 10.06
N GLY A 131 -14.04 -35.29 11.01
CA GLY A 131 -15.40 -35.83 10.85
C GLY A 131 -15.44 -37.34 10.58
N GLY A 132 -16.44 -38.04 11.15
CA GLY A 132 -16.56 -39.51 11.08
C GLY A 132 -15.48 -40.23 11.89
N SER A 133 -15.79 -40.68 13.11
CA SER A 133 -14.87 -41.35 14.08
C SER A 133 -13.51 -40.69 14.41
N GLY A 134 -13.06 -39.64 13.71
CA GLY A 134 -11.74 -39.02 13.91
C GLY A 134 -10.62 -40.02 13.65
N GLY A 135 -10.20 -40.16 12.39
CA GLY A 135 -9.25 -41.20 11.97
C GLY A 135 -7.90 -40.65 11.51
N ALA A 136 -6.89 -41.53 11.52
CA ALA A 136 -5.65 -41.31 10.80
C ALA A 136 -5.95 -41.02 9.32
N GLY A 137 -5.36 -39.95 8.77
CA GLY A 137 -5.44 -39.64 7.35
C GLY A 137 -4.43 -40.46 6.54
N PRO A 138 -4.29 -40.17 5.24
CA PRO A 138 -3.29 -40.82 4.39
C PRO A 138 -1.86 -40.59 4.89
N ASP A 139 -1.05 -41.66 4.87
CA ASP A 139 0.38 -41.55 5.18
C ASP A 139 1.12 -40.73 4.12
N VAL A 140 2.12 -39.97 4.59
CA VAL A 140 3.03 -39.20 3.73
C VAL A 140 3.99 -40.14 3.00
N LYS A 141 3.92 -40.15 1.67
CA LYS A 141 4.76 -40.95 0.76
C LYS A 141 6.10 -40.29 0.46
N SER A 142 6.12 -38.99 0.22
CA SER A 142 7.34 -38.23 -0.05
C SER A 142 7.13 -36.74 0.25
N LEU A 143 8.24 -36.03 0.43
CA LEU A 143 8.29 -34.58 0.62
C LEU A 143 9.28 -34.01 -0.38
N ARG A 144 8.88 -33.01 -1.16
CA ARG A 144 9.73 -32.36 -2.16
C ARG A 144 9.56 -30.86 -2.11
N THR A 145 10.67 -30.13 -2.14
CA THR A 145 10.69 -28.67 -2.27
C THR A 145 10.98 -28.27 -3.73
N ASP A 146 10.29 -27.23 -4.20
CA ASP A 146 10.57 -26.56 -5.45
C ASP A 146 11.01 -25.13 -5.12
N GLU A 147 12.32 -24.88 -5.20
CA GLU A 147 12.90 -23.58 -4.83
C GLU A 147 12.47 -22.47 -5.77
N ALA A 148 12.29 -22.78 -7.07
CA ALA A 148 11.88 -21.78 -8.06
C ALA A 148 10.47 -21.27 -7.75
N ARG A 149 9.54 -22.16 -7.38
CA ARG A 149 8.17 -21.78 -7.01
C ARG A 149 8.01 -21.41 -5.53
N GLU A 150 9.06 -21.57 -4.72
CA GLU A 150 9.00 -21.47 -3.25
C GLU A 150 7.91 -22.35 -2.61
N THR A 151 7.71 -23.55 -3.16
CA THR A 151 6.66 -24.50 -2.71
C THR A 151 7.23 -25.78 -2.14
N MET A 152 6.42 -26.44 -1.32
CA MET A 152 6.64 -27.79 -0.84
C MET A 152 5.45 -28.66 -1.23
N GLU A 153 5.75 -29.81 -1.80
CA GLU A 153 4.82 -30.86 -2.17
C GLU A 153 4.90 -32.03 -1.17
N ILE A 154 3.77 -32.36 -0.56
CA ILE A 154 3.57 -33.55 0.27
C ILE A 154 2.79 -34.56 -0.56
N GLU A 155 3.47 -35.59 -1.04
CA GLU A 155 2.83 -36.70 -1.75
C GLU A 155 2.26 -37.69 -0.73
N LEU A 156 1.04 -38.16 -0.95
CA LEU A 156 0.30 -39.05 -0.06
C LEU A 156 0.14 -40.45 -0.67
N ASN A 157 0.02 -41.47 0.19
CA ASN A 157 -0.23 -42.86 -0.25
C ASN A 157 -1.69 -43.14 -0.65
N ALA A 158 -2.62 -42.25 -0.26
CA ALA A 158 -4.03 -42.32 -0.61
C ALA A 158 -4.56 -40.89 -0.83
N PRO A 159 -5.57 -40.71 -1.72
CA PRO A 159 -6.02 -39.38 -2.06
C PRO A 159 -6.78 -38.74 -0.90
N LEU A 160 -6.61 -37.43 -0.74
CA LEU A 160 -7.60 -36.59 -0.08
C LEU A 160 -8.88 -36.61 -0.91
N VAL A 161 -10.02 -36.70 -0.24
CA VAL A 161 -11.33 -36.83 -0.87
C VAL A 161 -12.01 -35.47 -0.92
N LYS A 162 -12.55 -35.12 -2.08
CA LYS A 162 -13.33 -33.90 -2.30
C LYS A 162 -14.42 -33.76 -1.23
N ASP A 163 -14.62 -32.51 -0.81
CA ASP A 163 -15.56 -32.05 0.22
C ASP A 163 -15.24 -32.54 1.65
N ALA A 164 -14.18 -33.33 1.85
CA ALA A 164 -13.69 -33.72 3.18
C ALA A 164 -12.70 -32.70 3.74
N ARG A 165 -12.59 -32.67 5.07
CA ARG A 165 -11.66 -31.81 5.81
C ARG A 165 -10.51 -32.61 6.41
N TYR A 166 -9.34 -32.00 6.40
CA TYR A 166 -8.12 -32.59 6.93
C TYR A 166 -7.36 -31.58 7.77
N ASP A 167 -6.70 -32.06 8.82
CA ASP A 167 -5.73 -31.27 9.58
C ASP A 167 -4.32 -31.74 9.16
N LEU A 168 -3.53 -30.81 8.60
CA LEU A 168 -2.15 -30.99 8.15
C LEU A 168 -1.21 -30.48 9.24
N HIS A 169 -0.59 -31.37 10.00
CA HIS A 169 0.35 -31.02 11.05
C HIS A 169 1.80 -31.11 10.56
N MET A 170 2.61 -30.11 10.91
CA MET A 170 4.04 -30.04 10.59
C MET A 170 4.80 -29.35 11.72
N THR A 171 6.01 -29.82 12.03
CA THR A 171 6.98 -29.07 12.86
C THR A 171 8.15 -28.61 12.01
N PHE A 172 8.66 -27.43 12.30
CA PHE A 172 9.71 -26.79 11.50
C PHE A 172 10.68 -25.97 12.36
N GLU A 173 11.88 -25.77 11.83
CA GLU A 173 12.87 -24.84 12.37
C GLU A 173 13.43 -23.94 11.26
N ALA A 174 13.75 -22.69 11.60
CA ALA A 174 14.43 -21.76 10.71
C ALA A 174 15.45 -20.88 11.46
N PRO A 175 16.55 -20.45 10.82
CA PRO A 175 17.41 -19.41 11.37
C PRO A 175 16.68 -18.06 11.45
N LEU A 176 16.84 -17.35 12.56
CA LEU A 176 16.43 -15.95 12.63
C LEU A 176 17.54 -15.08 12.06
N THR A 177 17.17 -14.11 11.22
CA THR A 177 18.13 -13.19 10.59
C THR A 177 17.74 -11.74 10.84
N GLU A 178 18.64 -10.81 10.57
CA GLU A 178 18.39 -9.36 10.61
C GLU A 178 17.89 -8.80 9.26
N LYS A 179 17.48 -9.68 8.32
CA LYS A 179 17.14 -9.29 6.94
C LYS A 179 15.75 -8.65 6.78
N PHE A 180 15.01 -8.42 7.87
CA PHE A 180 13.64 -7.88 7.85
C PHE A 180 12.69 -8.64 6.91
N GLN A 181 12.85 -9.96 6.84
CA GLN A 181 11.99 -10.85 6.05
C GLN A 181 11.45 -11.94 6.95
N ALA A 182 10.15 -12.20 6.87
CA ALA A 182 9.48 -13.21 7.69
C ALA A 182 9.61 -12.92 9.18
N VAL A 183 10.02 -13.89 10.00
CA VAL A 183 10.39 -13.63 11.40
C VAL A 183 11.86 -13.28 11.48
N TYR A 184 12.15 -12.09 11.98
CA TYR A 184 13.48 -11.52 12.09
C TYR A 184 13.78 -11.13 13.54
N PHE A 185 15.06 -10.90 13.85
CA PHE A 185 15.45 -10.26 15.09
C PHE A 185 15.95 -8.82 14.84
N SER A 186 15.70 -7.94 15.79
CA SER A 186 16.25 -6.58 15.84
C SER A 186 16.80 -6.31 17.23
N SER A 187 17.48 -5.18 17.42
CA SER A 187 18.07 -4.82 18.70
C SER A 187 17.96 -3.33 19.00
N TYR A 188 18.10 -2.98 20.27
CA TYR A 188 18.24 -1.60 20.71
C TYR A 188 19.13 -1.52 21.94
N LYS A 189 19.60 -0.30 22.24
CA LYS A 189 20.34 -0.02 23.46
C LYS A 189 19.39 0.40 24.57
N GLU A 190 19.52 -0.24 25.73
CA GLU A 190 18.90 0.12 27.00
C GLU A 190 20.02 0.21 28.04
N GLU A 191 20.26 1.40 28.60
CA GLU A 191 21.33 1.65 29.57
C GLU A 191 22.72 1.14 29.12
N GLY A 192 23.00 1.21 27.81
CA GLY A 192 24.25 0.73 27.20
C GLY A 192 24.28 -0.77 26.87
N VAL A 193 23.33 -1.55 27.37
CA VAL A 193 23.17 -2.99 27.09
C VAL A 193 22.36 -3.19 25.82
N THR A 194 22.79 -4.11 24.96
CA THR A 194 21.99 -4.52 23.79
C THR A 194 20.84 -5.40 24.27
N GLN A 195 19.61 -4.99 23.98
CA GLN A 195 18.42 -5.82 24.12
C GLN A 195 17.99 -6.29 22.73
N TYR A 196 17.56 -7.54 22.63
CA TYR A 196 17.03 -8.11 21.39
C TYR A 196 15.51 -8.16 21.43
N LEU A 197 14.90 -8.22 20.25
CA LEU A 197 13.51 -8.53 20.04
C LEU A 197 13.36 -9.42 18.80
N ALA A 198 12.27 -10.17 18.72
CA ALA A 198 11.84 -10.88 17.52
C ALA A 198 10.55 -10.26 17.01
N ALA A 199 10.41 -10.08 15.71
CA ALA A 199 9.21 -9.56 15.08
C ALA A 199 8.97 -10.24 13.74
N SER A 200 7.73 -10.15 13.25
CA SER A 200 7.34 -10.69 11.96
C SER A 200 7.00 -9.58 10.96
N ILE A 201 7.30 -9.82 9.70
CA ILE A 201 6.84 -9.06 8.54
C ILE A 201 6.61 -10.04 7.38
N PHE A 202 5.35 -10.22 7.00
CA PHE A 202 4.99 -11.25 6.00
C PHE A 202 4.61 -10.69 4.64
N VAL A 203 4.39 -9.39 4.50
CA VAL A 203 4.22 -8.76 3.19
C VAL A 203 5.54 -8.85 2.38
N PRO A 204 5.48 -9.07 1.06
CA PRO A 204 4.29 -9.52 0.33
C PRO A 204 4.00 -11.01 0.53
N SER A 205 5.04 -11.84 0.53
CA SER A 205 4.92 -13.30 0.51
C SER A 205 6.02 -13.96 1.34
N TYR A 206 6.26 -13.43 2.53
CA TYR A 206 7.28 -13.93 3.45
C TYR A 206 6.72 -14.83 4.56
N ALA A 207 5.40 -15.02 4.67
CA ALA A 207 4.84 -15.98 5.64
C ALA A 207 5.40 -17.40 5.42
N ARG A 208 5.55 -17.79 4.15
CA ARG A 208 6.16 -19.06 3.70
C ARG A 208 7.60 -19.32 4.19
N ARG A 209 8.30 -18.29 4.67
CA ARG A 209 9.66 -18.37 5.23
C ARG A 209 9.66 -18.51 6.75
N ALA A 210 8.50 -18.36 7.39
CA ALA A 210 8.32 -18.53 8.83
C ALA A 210 7.55 -19.80 9.17
N PHE A 211 6.61 -20.22 8.33
CA PHE A 211 5.84 -21.45 8.48
C PHE A 211 5.30 -21.93 7.14
N PRO A 212 5.04 -23.24 6.96
CA PRO A 212 4.38 -23.75 5.75
C PRO A 212 2.93 -23.24 5.67
N CYS A 213 2.54 -22.62 4.55
CA CYS A 213 1.20 -22.05 4.41
C CYS A 213 0.74 -21.83 2.95
N PHE A 214 -0.56 -21.62 2.78
CA PHE A 214 -1.14 -21.19 1.51
C PHE A 214 -0.97 -19.68 1.32
N ASP A 215 0.27 -19.26 1.08
CA ASP A 215 0.71 -17.85 1.09
C ASP A 215 0.30 -17.04 -0.15
N GLU A 216 -1.02 -16.92 -0.37
CA GLU A 216 -1.66 -16.07 -1.38
C GLU A 216 -2.77 -15.23 -0.71
N PRO A 217 -2.92 -13.93 -1.04
CA PRO A 217 -3.82 -13.03 -0.31
C PRO A 217 -5.29 -13.51 -0.32
N ALA A 218 -5.74 -14.14 -1.40
CA ALA A 218 -7.11 -14.65 -1.50
C ALA A 218 -7.42 -15.85 -0.59
N LEU A 219 -6.40 -16.58 -0.14
CA LEU A 219 -6.57 -17.81 0.64
C LEU A 219 -6.68 -17.49 2.13
N LYS A 220 -7.64 -16.62 2.48
CA LYS A 220 -7.92 -16.20 3.86
C LYS A 220 -8.33 -17.40 4.74
N ALA A 221 -7.89 -17.35 5.99
CA ALA A 221 -8.22 -18.35 7.01
C ALA A 221 -8.21 -17.72 8.41
N ASN A 222 -8.78 -18.42 9.38
CA ASN A 222 -8.67 -18.06 10.80
C ASN A 222 -7.30 -18.47 11.35
N PHE A 223 -6.78 -17.74 12.33
CA PHE A 223 -5.51 -18.05 12.98
C PHE A 223 -5.69 -18.15 14.49
N THR A 224 -5.13 -19.19 15.11
CA THR A 224 -4.90 -19.27 16.56
C THR A 224 -3.42 -19.35 16.80
N LEU A 225 -2.87 -18.36 17.50
CA LEU A 225 -1.45 -18.22 17.72
C LEU A 225 -1.07 -18.53 19.17
N THR A 226 0.02 -19.26 19.36
CA THR A 226 0.70 -19.44 20.64
C THR A 226 2.17 -19.04 20.51
N ILE A 227 2.66 -18.17 21.38
CA ILE A 227 4.07 -17.75 21.38
C ILE A 227 4.71 -18.15 22.71
N LEU A 228 5.80 -18.92 22.65
CA LEU A 228 6.61 -19.22 23.82
C LEU A 228 7.70 -18.14 23.97
N ARG A 229 7.77 -17.52 25.14
CA ARG A 229 8.75 -16.49 25.48
C ARG A 229 9.33 -16.69 26.89
N LYS A 230 10.43 -16.00 27.17
CA LYS A 230 10.99 -15.93 28.53
C LYS A 230 10.23 -14.91 29.40
N PRO A 231 10.22 -15.06 30.74
CA PRO A 231 9.38 -14.24 31.64
C PRO A 231 9.55 -12.72 31.56
N THR A 232 10.74 -12.23 31.19
CA THR A 232 11.04 -10.78 31.12
C THR A 232 10.61 -10.10 29.82
N TYR A 233 10.07 -10.87 28.88
CA TYR A 233 9.57 -10.40 27.59
C TYR A 233 8.03 -10.39 27.60
N VAL A 234 7.43 -9.67 26.66
CA VAL A 234 6.00 -9.76 26.32
C VAL A 234 5.87 -10.33 24.91
N ALA A 235 4.77 -11.01 24.62
CA ALA A 235 4.39 -11.38 23.26
C ALA A 235 3.15 -10.58 22.88
N LEU A 236 3.21 -9.95 21.71
CA LEU A 236 2.13 -9.20 21.07
C LEU A 236 1.74 -9.94 19.79
N ALA A 237 0.48 -9.86 19.38
CA ALA A 237 -0.01 -10.43 18.13
C ALA A 237 -1.25 -9.68 17.63
N ASN A 238 -1.79 -10.09 16.48
CA ASN A 238 -3.02 -9.53 15.90
C ASN A 238 -4.21 -9.47 16.88
N MET A 239 -4.37 -10.54 17.68
CA MET A 239 -5.51 -10.71 18.57
C MET A 239 -5.10 -10.56 20.04
N PRO A 240 -6.03 -10.22 20.96
CA PRO A 240 -5.71 -10.13 22.37
C PRO A 240 -5.20 -11.45 22.94
N ARG A 241 -4.31 -11.35 23.93
CA ARG A 241 -3.87 -12.52 24.68
C ARG A 241 -5.03 -13.08 25.52
N ARG A 242 -5.36 -14.35 25.31
CA ARG A 242 -6.39 -15.08 26.05
C ARG A 242 -5.87 -15.60 27.38
N THR A 243 -4.71 -16.25 27.38
CA THR A 243 -4.11 -16.88 28.56
C THR A 243 -2.59 -16.90 28.47
N THR A 244 -1.92 -16.96 29.61
CA THR A 244 -0.49 -17.29 29.73
C THR A 244 -0.36 -18.53 30.60
N GLU A 245 0.38 -19.53 30.14
CA GLU A 245 0.64 -20.77 30.88
C GLU A 245 2.11 -21.14 30.88
N ASN A 246 2.57 -21.88 31.90
CA ASN A 246 3.92 -22.40 31.92
C ASN A 246 4.01 -23.63 31.01
N ARG A 247 5.04 -23.68 30.17
CA ARG A 247 5.30 -24.79 29.24
C ARG A 247 6.78 -25.13 29.23
N THR A 248 7.10 -26.41 29.19
CA THR A 248 8.48 -26.87 29.06
C THR A 248 8.85 -27.00 27.59
N PHE A 249 9.94 -26.37 27.17
CA PHE A 249 10.51 -26.50 25.83
C PHE A 249 12.03 -26.71 25.95
N ASN A 250 12.54 -27.76 25.30
CA ASN A 250 13.94 -28.21 25.40
C ASN A 250 14.45 -28.36 26.85
N GLY A 251 13.58 -28.84 27.75
CA GLY A 251 13.92 -29.06 29.16
C GLY A 251 13.94 -27.79 30.02
N GLU A 252 13.64 -26.63 29.45
CA GLU A 252 13.53 -25.35 30.16
C GLU A 252 12.09 -24.90 30.30
N GLU A 253 11.80 -24.07 31.32
CA GLU A 253 10.49 -23.44 31.50
C GLU A 253 10.36 -22.18 30.65
N TRP A 254 9.20 -22.03 30.02
CA TRP A 254 8.80 -20.92 29.16
C TRP A 254 7.37 -20.50 29.51
N LEU A 255 7.02 -19.26 29.18
CA LEU A 255 5.64 -18.79 29.22
C LEU A 255 5.05 -18.90 27.82
N ALA A 256 3.96 -19.65 27.67
CA ALA A 256 3.19 -19.76 26.45
C ALA A 256 2.01 -18.78 26.50
N ASP A 257 2.11 -17.69 25.73
CA ASP A 257 1.01 -16.76 25.53
C ASP A 257 0.12 -17.29 24.40
N VAL A 258 -1.12 -17.61 24.73
CA VAL A 258 -2.14 -18.10 23.79
C VAL A 258 -3.07 -16.94 23.44
N PHE A 259 -3.13 -16.60 22.15
CA PHE A 259 -3.95 -15.51 21.64
C PHE A 259 -5.35 -15.99 21.24
N GLN A 260 -6.30 -15.06 21.20
CA GLN A 260 -7.64 -15.35 20.68
C GLN A 260 -7.59 -15.70 19.18
N GLU A 261 -8.64 -16.35 18.70
CA GLU A 261 -8.79 -16.68 17.29
C GLU A 261 -9.06 -15.41 16.47
N SER A 262 -8.33 -15.22 15.37
CA SER A 262 -8.57 -14.11 14.45
C SER A 262 -9.82 -14.34 13.60
N PRO A 263 -10.43 -13.27 13.05
CA PRO A 263 -11.26 -13.40 11.85
C PRO A 263 -10.49 -14.04 10.69
N ALA A 264 -11.20 -14.40 9.62
CA ALA A 264 -10.57 -14.85 8.40
C ALA A 264 -9.74 -13.72 7.79
N MET A 265 -8.42 -13.91 7.69
CA MET A 265 -7.48 -12.92 7.18
C MET A 265 -6.41 -13.57 6.30
N SER A 266 -5.68 -12.76 5.55
CA SER A 266 -4.61 -13.23 4.67
C SER A 266 -3.31 -13.48 5.46
N THR A 267 -2.47 -14.41 4.99
CA THR A 267 -1.21 -14.77 5.67
C THR A 267 -0.26 -13.59 5.87
N TYR A 268 -0.22 -12.65 4.91
CA TYR A 268 0.68 -11.50 4.95
C TYR A 268 0.39 -10.50 6.08
N LEU A 269 -0.82 -10.55 6.65
CA LEU A 269 -1.27 -9.68 7.75
C LEU A 269 -1.00 -10.27 9.13
N MET A 270 -0.65 -11.55 9.22
CA MET A 270 -0.32 -12.16 10.50
C MET A 270 0.90 -11.48 11.09
N ALA A 271 0.85 -11.15 12.37
CA ALA A 271 1.94 -10.53 13.07
C ALA A 271 2.08 -11.00 14.49
N PHE A 272 3.32 -11.05 14.95
CA PHE A 272 3.67 -11.09 16.35
C PHE A 272 4.98 -10.36 16.61
N THR A 273 5.17 -9.94 17.87
CA THR A 273 6.44 -9.39 18.35
C THR A 273 6.72 -9.90 19.76
N VAL A 274 7.95 -10.35 19.99
CA VAL A 274 8.47 -10.72 21.32
C VAL A 274 9.55 -9.72 21.72
N CYS A 275 9.25 -8.89 22.71
CA CYS A 275 10.10 -7.75 23.07
C CYS A 275 10.02 -7.44 24.58
N ARG A 276 10.78 -6.43 25.01
CA ARG A 276 10.75 -5.90 26.40
C ARG A 276 10.16 -4.49 26.45
N PHE A 277 9.30 -4.16 25.50
CA PHE A 277 8.72 -2.83 25.36
C PHE A 277 7.74 -2.53 26.48
N LYS A 278 7.44 -1.23 26.63
CA LYS A 278 6.38 -0.73 27.50
C LYS A 278 5.26 -0.15 26.63
N SER A 279 4.08 -0.04 27.22
CA SER A 279 2.92 0.51 26.54
C SER A 279 2.27 1.66 27.30
N ILE A 280 1.53 2.46 26.54
CA ILE A 280 0.51 3.39 27.05
C ILE A 280 -0.80 3.00 26.37
N GLU A 281 -1.91 3.12 27.11
CA GLU A 281 -3.23 2.77 26.62
C GLU A 281 -4.11 4.02 26.53
N ALA A 282 -5.03 4.01 25.56
CA ALA A 282 -6.11 4.98 25.42
C ALA A 282 -7.38 4.25 24.97
N ASN A 283 -8.53 4.89 25.13
CA ASN A 283 -9.80 4.37 24.59
C ASN A 283 -10.38 5.39 23.62
N THR A 284 -10.99 4.91 22.55
CA THR A 284 -11.76 5.76 21.64
C THR A 284 -13.07 6.20 22.28
N THR A 285 -13.74 7.17 21.67
CA THR A 285 -15.10 7.59 22.05
C THR A 285 -16.14 6.46 21.92
N ARG A 286 -15.84 5.44 21.10
CA ARG A 286 -16.65 4.22 20.91
C ARG A 286 -16.27 3.08 21.85
N GLY A 287 -15.24 3.27 22.69
CA GLY A 287 -14.80 2.26 23.65
C GLY A 287 -13.83 1.22 23.09
N TYR A 288 -13.31 1.40 21.87
CA TYR A 288 -12.21 0.56 21.38
C TYR A 288 -10.95 0.83 22.18
N LYS A 289 -10.26 -0.24 22.58
CA LYS A 289 -9.00 -0.14 23.30
C LYS A 289 -7.85 0.06 22.32
N PHE A 290 -7.03 1.08 22.56
CA PHE A 290 -5.81 1.38 21.81
C PHE A 290 -4.59 1.22 22.71
N ILE A 291 -3.55 0.55 22.21
CA ILE A 291 -2.31 0.33 22.96
C ILE A 291 -1.13 0.70 22.08
N ALA A 292 -0.26 1.58 22.58
CA ALA A 292 0.94 1.99 21.88
C ALA A 292 2.21 1.50 22.58
N TRP A 293 2.97 0.65 21.91
CA TRP A 293 4.20 0.04 22.40
C TRP A 293 5.44 0.75 21.86
N SER A 294 6.44 0.93 22.72
CA SER A 294 7.76 1.38 22.33
C SER A 294 8.81 0.91 23.34
N ARG A 295 10.07 1.15 23.03
CA ARG A 295 11.16 0.93 23.98
C ARG A 295 10.90 1.71 25.28
N PRO A 296 11.33 1.19 26.44
CA PRO A 296 11.03 1.80 27.73
C PRO A 296 11.38 3.30 27.82
N GLN A 297 12.47 3.74 27.21
CA GLN A 297 12.93 5.13 27.19
C GLN A 297 12.09 6.08 26.32
N SER A 298 11.32 5.56 25.37
CA SER A 298 10.59 6.33 24.35
C SER A 298 9.09 6.12 24.39
N VAL A 299 8.57 5.31 25.33
CA VAL A 299 7.14 5.03 25.44
C VAL A 299 6.30 6.31 25.60
N ASN A 300 6.79 7.33 26.31
CA ASN A 300 6.06 8.60 26.44
C ASN A 300 5.97 9.41 25.13
N GLN A 301 6.74 9.06 24.09
CA GLN A 301 6.66 9.69 22.79
C GLN A 301 5.52 9.12 21.92
N THR A 302 4.79 8.11 22.40
CA THR A 302 3.68 7.50 21.66
C THR A 302 2.33 8.22 21.84
N HIS A 303 2.25 9.16 22.79
CA HIS A 303 0.99 9.87 23.11
C HIS A 303 0.34 10.49 21.88
N PHE A 304 1.12 11.18 21.04
CA PHE A 304 0.57 11.81 19.84
C PHE A 304 -0.02 10.80 18.86
N ALA A 305 0.62 9.63 18.66
CA ALA A 305 0.07 8.59 17.80
C ALA A 305 -1.23 8.00 18.37
N LEU A 306 -1.34 7.83 19.70
CA LEU A 306 -2.60 7.44 20.35
C LEU A 306 -3.70 8.49 20.15
N ASP A 307 -3.39 9.78 20.27
CA ASP A 307 -4.35 10.85 20.04
C ASP A 307 -4.89 10.83 18.60
N VAL A 308 -4.00 10.62 17.61
CA VAL A 308 -4.41 10.45 16.21
C VAL A 308 -5.29 9.21 16.06
N GLY A 309 -4.81 8.04 16.49
CA GLY A 309 -5.51 6.78 16.27
C GLY A 309 -6.89 6.73 16.93
N THR A 310 -7.00 7.29 18.14
CA THR A 310 -8.28 7.33 18.86
C THR A 310 -9.29 8.32 18.31
N ALA A 311 -8.84 9.34 17.57
CA ALA A 311 -9.70 10.27 16.83
C ALA A 311 -10.13 9.68 15.47
N VAL A 312 -9.20 9.03 14.76
CA VAL A 312 -9.41 8.57 13.37
C VAL A 312 -10.22 7.28 13.31
N MET A 313 -10.01 6.32 14.22
CA MET A 313 -10.70 5.03 14.15
C MET A 313 -12.24 5.16 14.21
N PRO A 314 -12.85 5.91 15.16
CA PRO A 314 -14.30 6.14 15.15
C PRO A 314 -14.80 6.91 13.92
N TYR A 315 -13.96 7.76 13.33
CA TYR A 315 -14.32 8.46 12.10
C TYR A 315 -14.40 7.48 10.92
N PHE A 316 -13.47 6.54 10.81
CA PHE A 316 -13.51 5.51 9.76
C PHE A 316 -14.68 4.55 9.92
N ASP A 317 -15.04 4.15 11.15
CA ASP A 317 -16.30 3.44 11.42
C ASP A 317 -17.51 4.15 10.77
N ASP A 318 -17.63 5.46 11.02
CA ASP A 318 -18.75 6.28 10.56
C ASP A 318 -18.69 6.54 9.06
N TYR A 319 -17.49 6.80 8.54
CA TYR A 319 -17.26 7.07 7.13
C TYR A 319 -17.59 5.84 6.28
N PHE A 320 -17.14 4.64 6.68
CA PHE A 320 -17.38 3.41 5.93
C PHE A 320 -18.70 2.72 6.28
N GLY A 321 -19.38 3.14 7.35
CA GLY A 321 -20.60 2.48 7.84
C GLY A 321 -20.36 1.05 8.35
N ILE A 322 -19.11 0.64 8.53
CA ILE A 322 -18.69 -0.70 8.95
C ILE A 322 -17.85 -0.54 10.21
N PRO A 323 -18.27 -1.07 11.38
CA PRO A 323 -17.47 -1.00 12.60
C PRO A 323 -16.14 -1.75 12.48
N PHE A 324 -15.11 -1.25 13.16
CA PHE A 324 -13.85 -1.96 13.33
C PHE A 324 -14.07 -3.40 13.84
N ALA A 325 -13.42 -4.37 13.17
CA ALA A 325 -13.74 -5.79 13.31
C ALA A 325 -13.06 -6.49 14.50
N LEU A 326 -12.08 -5.87 15.14
CA LEU A 326 -11.29 -6.48 16.22
C LEU A 326 -11.61 -5.84 17.59
N PRO A 327 -11.38 -6.57 18.70
CA PRO A 327 -11.68 -6.06 20.04
C PRO A 327 -10.76 -4.93 20.51
N GLU A 328 -9.52 -4.87 20.01
CA GLU A 328 -8.53 -3.84 20.33
C GLU A 328 -7.61 -3.58 19.13
N GLN A 329 -6.94 -2.42 19.14
CA GLN A 329 -5.94 -2.02 18.16
C GLN A 329 -4.63 -1.71 18.88
N GLU A 330 -3.58 -2.45 18.55
CA GLU A 330 -2.23 -2.17 19.02
C GLU A 330 -1.38 -1.48 17.93
N MET A 331 -0.47 -0.62 18.37
CA MET A 331 0.51 0.07 17.53
C MET A 331 1.89 -0.12 18.16
N ILE A 332 2.92 -0.42 17.37
CA ILE A 332 4.27 -0.66 17.89
C ILE A 332 5.34 0.11 17.10
N ALA A 333 6.12 0.91 17.82
CA ALA A 333 7.26 1.63 17.28
C ALA A 333 8.53 0.74 17.32
N MET A 334 8.99 0.34 16.15
CA MET A 334 10.09 -0.60 15.93
C MET A 334 11.40 0.14 15.61
N PRO A 335 12.51 -0.14 16.34
CA PRO A 335 13.82 0.49 16.12
C PRO A 335 14.33 0.28 14.70
N ASP A 336 14.29 -0.97 14.24
CA ASP A 336 14.58 -1.34 12.86
C ASP A 336 13.31 -1.87 12.20
N PHE A 337 12.84 -1.10 11.21
CA PHE A 337 11.68 -1.42 10.40
C PHE A 337 11.94 -1.01 8.96
N GLN A 338 11.65 -1.92 8.03
CA GLN A 338 11.93 -1.74 6.60
C GLN A 338 10.99 -0.69 5.98
N TYR A 339 9.75 -0.61 6.47
CA TYR A 339 8.70 0.26 5.94
C TYR A 339 8.47 1.50 6.81
N GLY A 340 7.58 2.40 6.36
CA GLY A 340 7.09 3.52 7.17
C GLY A 340 6.17 3.02 8.28
N GLY A 341 5.13 2.31 7.87
CA GLY A 341 4.29 1.44 8.69
C GLY A 341 3.98 0.13 7.94
N MET A 342 3.27 -0.77 8.60
CA MET A 342 2.69 -1.99 8.04
C MET A 342 1.41 -2.31 8.80
N GLU A 343 0.34 -2.53 8.06
CA GLU A 343 -1.04 -2.62 8.50
C GLU A 343 -1.42 -3.93 9.18
N HIS A 344 -0.49 -4.66 9.82
CA HIS A 344 -0.85 -5.96 10.38
C HIS A 344 -2.10 -5.86 11.28
N TRP A 345 -3.14 -6.63 10.94
CA TRP A 345 -4.48 -6.41 11.47
C TRP A 345 -4.50 -6.53 13.01
N GLY A 346 -4.76 -5.43 13.71
CA GLY A 346 -4.75 -5.37 15.18
C GLY A 346 -3.38 -5.16 15.86
N LEU A 347 -2.24 -5.23 15.13
CA LEU A 347 -0.90 -4.91 15.64
C LEU A 347 -0.08 -4.15 14.59
N VAL A 348 -0.42 -2.90 14.35
CA VAL A 348 0.23 -2.09 13.31
C VAL A 348 1.67 -1.78 13.71
N GLY A 349 2.61 -2.11 12.83
CA GLY A 349 4.04 -1.87 13.02
C GLY A 349 4.45 -0.55 12.40
N TYR A 350 5.26 0.25 13.11
CA TYR A 350 5.78 1.51 12.62
C TYR A 350 7.29 1.58 12.78
N LYS A 351 7.98 2.24 11.85
CA LYS A 351 9.32 2.72 12.14
C LYS A 351 9.24 3.80 13.23
N GLU A 352 10.21 3.86 14.14
CA GLU A 352 10.16 4.82 15.26
C GLU A 352 9.82 6.26 14.84
N ARG A 353 10.43 6.78 13.78
CA ARG A 353 10.17 8.15 13.27
C ARG A 353 8.74 8.37 12.73
N ALA A 354 8.00 7.31 12.46
CA ALA A 354 6.64 7.35 11.93
C ALA A 354 5.57 7.29 13.03
N MET A 355 5.96 7.06 14.29
CA MET A 355 5.03 6.93 15.41
C MET A 355 5.45 7.76 16.64
N LEU A 356 6.76 7.92 16.88
CA LEU A 356 7.27 8.60 18.07
C LEU A 356 7.40 10.10 17.83
N TYR A 357 6.71 10.88 18.65
CA TYR A 357 6.77 12.34 18.65
C TYR A 357 7.47 12.86 19.91
N SER A 358 8.53 13.65 19.74
CA SER A 358 9.29 14.23 20.84
C SER A 358 8.93 15.70 21.05
N ASP A 359 8.29 16.01 22.18
CA ASP A 359 8.02 17.38 22.59
C ASP A 359 9.28 18.20 22.89
N ALA A 360 10.42 17.53 23.11
CA ALA A 360 11.70 18.19 23.32
C ALA A 360 12.30 18.76 22.02
N LEU A 361 11.94 18.18 20.86
CA LEU A 361 12.37 18.60 19.53
C LEU A 361 11.16 18.68 18.59
N PRO A 362 10.19 19.58 18.88
CA PRO A 362 8.92 19.57 18.18
C PRO A 362 9.12 20.07 16.73
N SER A 363 8.70 19.25 15.78
CA SER A 363 8.66 19.57 14.35
C SER A 363 7.21 19.47 13.87
N VAL A 364 6.73 20.52 13.20
CA VAL A 364 5.37 20.49 12.60
C VAL A 364 5.31 19.44 11.50
N GLN A 365 6.38 19.28 10.73
CA GLN A 365 6.46 18.28 9.67
C GLN A 365 6.41 16.86 10.27
N ASP A 366 7.17 16.59 11.33
CA ASP A 366 7.16 15.25 11.94
C ASP A 366 5.78 14.94 12.54
N ARG A 367 5.13 15.95 13.13
CA ARG A 367 3.76 15.82 13.64
C ARG A 367 2.76 15.48 12.53
N GLN A 368 2.85 16.13 11.37
CA GLN A 368 2.00 15.81 10.22
C GLN A 368 2.32 14.44 9.62
N ASN A 369 3.60 14.09 9.45
CA ASN A 369 4.02 12.79 8.93
C ASN A 369 3.54 11.63 9.82
N ILE A 370 3.64 11.77 11.15
CA ILE A 370 3.13 10.76 12.08
C ILE A 370 1.61 10.64 11.94
N ALA A 371 0.88 11.76 11.91
CA ALA A 371 -0.57 11.72 11.75
C ALA A 371 -1.00 11.09 10.41
N GLN A 372 -0.27 11.39 9.34
CA GLN A 372 -0.49 10.81 8.01
C GLN A 372 -0.29 9.29 8.04
N ILE A 373 0.88 8.82 8.48
CA ILE A 373 1.18 7.38 8.48
C ILE A 373 0.24 6.64 9.44
N VAL A 374 -0.02 7.17 10.64
CA VAL A 374 -1.00 6.54 11.55
C VAL A 374 -2.38 6.46 10.90
N SER A 375 -2.86 7.52 10.24
CA SER A 375 -4.16 7.49 9.55
C SER A 375 -4.17 6.51 8.37
N HIS A 376 -3.07 6.43 7.63
CA HIS A 376 -2.88 5.51 6.51
C HIS A 376 -3.01 4.05 6.97
N GLU A 377 -2.19 3.65 7.95
CA GLU A 377 -2.21 2.27 8.44
C GLU A 377 -3.55 1.88 9.09
N LEU A 378 -4.24 2.82 9.74
CA LEU A 378 -5.56 2.55 10.32
C LEU A 378 -6.66 2.46 9.25
N ALA A 379 -6.50 3.09 8.08
CA ALA A 379 -7.45 2.93 6.98
C ALA A 379 -7.40 1.52 6.39
N HIS A 380 -6.23 0.87 6.43
CA HIS A 380 -6.06 -0.50 5.95
C HIS A 380 -6.87 -1.55 6.73
N MET A 381 -7.27 -1.26 7.97
CA MET A 381 -8.18 -2.12 8.75
C MET A 381 -9.48 -2.43 7.98
N TRP A 382 -9.87 -1.54 7.05
CA TRP A 382 -10.92 -1.77 6.06
C TRP A 382 -10.35 -2.15 4.68
N PHE A 383 -9.43 -1.34 4.14
CA PHE A 383 -8.87 -1.52 2.78
C PHE A 383 -7.49 -2.17 2.81
N GLY A 384 -7.49 -3.50 2.79
CA GLY A 384 -6.30 -4.34 2.84
C GLY A 384 -6.54 -5.53 3.75
N ASP A 385 -7.11 -5.28 4.93
CA ASP A 385 -7.36 -6.30 5.93
C ASP A 385 -8.72 -6.95 5.77
N LEU A 386 -9.78 -6.15 5.94
CA LEU A 386 -11.15 -6.59 5.79
C LEU A 386 -11.45 -6.91 4.32
N LEU A 387 -11.23 -5.93 3.45
CA LEU A 387 -11.30 -6.04 2.00
C LEU A 387 -9.88 -6.19 1.46
N THR A 388 -9.51 -7.38 1.02
CA THR A 388 -8.17 -7.65 0.48
C THR A 388 -8.25 -7.82 -1.03
N MET A 389 -7.27 -7.31 -1.77
CA MET A 389 -7.14 -7.61 -3.19
C MET A 389 -7.11 -9.12 -3.44
N LEU A 390 -7.72 -9.58 -4.54
CA LEU A 390 -7.70 -11.00 -4.91
C LEU A 390 -6.26 -11.49 -5.19
N TRP A 391 -5.49 -10.66 -5.87
CA TRP A 391 -4.09 -10.90 -6.17
C TRP A 391 -3.33 -9.56 -6.22
N TRP A 392 -2.00 -9.64 -6.22
CA TRP A 392 -1.11 -8.48 -6.12
C TRP A 392 -1.17 -7.52 -7.32
N ASP A 393 -1.81 -7.92 -8.42
CA ASP A 393 -2.05 -7.07 -9.58
C ASP A 393 -2.93 -5.85 -9.27
N ASP A 394 -3.79 -6.00 -8.26
CA ASP A 394 -4.70 -4.98 -7.74
C ASP A 394 -4.23 -4.38 -6.39
N THR A 395 -2.93 -4.41 -6.09
CA THR A 395 -2.37 -3.81 -4.84
C THR A 395 -2.77 -2.34 -4.64
N TRP A 396 -3.00 -1.61 -5.73
CA TRP A 396 -3.48 -0.22 -5.67
C TRP A 396 -4.84 -0.06 -4.97
N LEU A 397 -5.67 -1.12 -4.89
CA LEU A 397 -6.93 -1.10 -4.13
C LEU A 397 -6.71 -0.92 -2.64
N ASN A 398 -5.62 -1.47 -2.10
CA ASN A 398 -5.28 -1.26 -0.70
C ASN A 398 -4.62 0.12 -0.56
N GLU A 399 -3.52 0.32 -1.27
CA GLU A 399 -2.60 1.44 -1.07
C GLU A 399 -3.16 2.77 -1.57
N GLY A 400 -3.88 2.77 -2.68
CA GLY A 400 -4.53 3.96 -3.22
C GLY A 400 -5.67 4.45 -2.32
N PHE A 401 -6.41 3.53 -1.69
CA PHE A 401 -7.47 3.89 -0.74
C PHE A 401 -6.89 4.40 0.57
N ALA A 402 -5.93 3.70 1.17
CA ALA A 402 -5.27 4.15 2.38
C ALA A 402 -4.60 5.52 2.18
N SER A 403 -3.93 5.74 1.04
CA SER A 403 -3.34 7.04 0.68
C SER A 403 -4.35 8.16 0.46
N PHE A 404 -5.61 7.87 0.13
CA PHE A 404 -6.65 8.89 0.13
C PHE A 404 -7.18 9.14 1.55
N MET A 405 -7.50 8.05 2.25
CA MET A 405 -8.12 8.08 3.57
C MET A 405 -7.19 8.65 4.66
N GLU A 406 -5.87 8.63 4.46
CA GLU A 406 -4.92 9.30 5.36
C GLU A 406 -5.24 10.81 5.46
N TYR A 407 -5.62 11.46 4.36
CA TYR A 407 -5.97 12.88 4.35
C TYR A 407 -7.32 13.11 5.00
N GLU A 408 -8.30 12.24 4.76
CA GLU A 408 -9.62 12.33 5.40
C GLU A 408 -9.51 12.15 6.92
N GLY A 409 -8.74 11.16 7.38
CA GLY A 409 -8.44 10.92 8.79
C GLY A 409 -7.71 12.11 9.44
N MET A 410 -6.67 12.63 8.78
CA MET A 410 -5.98 13.84 9.26
C MET A 410 -6.89 15.07 9.30
N ASN A 411 -7.78 15.24 8.32
CA ASN A 411 -8.71 16.37 8.26
C ASN A 411 -9.70 16.30 9.41
N HIS A 412 -10.20 15.10 9.72
CA HIS A 412 -11.06 14.88 10.87
C HIS A 412 -10.35 15.19 12.19
N ALA A 413 -9.15 14.64 12.39
CA ALA A 413 -8.39 14.83 13.62
C ALA A 413 -7.89 16.27 13.81
N TYR A 414 -7.51 16.95 12.72
CA TYR A 414 -6.91 18.28 12.74
C TYR A 414 -7.41 19.16 11.58
N PRO A 415 -8.68 19.60 11.58
CA PRO A 415 -9.28 20.35 10.47
C PRO A 415 -8.56 21.69 10.18
N GLN A 416 -7.91 22.28 11.19
CA GLN A 416 -7.12 23.50 11.06
C GLN A 416 -5.88 23.34 10.16
N TRP A 417 -5.44 22.12 9.85
CA TRP A 417 -4.27 21.87 9.00
C TRP A 417 -4.55 22.03 7.51
N ARG A 418 -5.83 22.12 7.09
CA ARG A 418 -6.20 22.28 5.67
C ARG A 418 -5.56 21.20 4.78
N VAL A 419 -5.61 19.94 5.22
CA VAL A 419 -4.90 18.83 4.57
C VAL A 419 -5.40 18.55 3.15
N HIS A 420 -6.65 18.92 2.81
CA HIS A 420 -7.14 18.84 1.44
C HIS A 420 -6.43 19.82 0.48
N ASP A 421 -5.98 20.98 0.96
CA ASP A 421 -5.12 21.87 0.15
C ASP A 421 -3.72 21.24 -0.02
N GLN A 422 -3.21 20.57 1.02
CA GLN A 422 -1.93 19.87 0.98
C GLN A 422 -1.97 18.70 -0.02
N PHE A 423 -3.07 17.93 -0.07
CA PHE A 423 -3.29 16.86 -1.04
C PHE A 423 -3.01 17.29 -2.48
N VAL A 424 -3.44 18.50 -2.86
CA VAL A 424 -3.25 19.04 -4.22
C VAL A 424 -1.76 19.18 -4.58
N VAL A 425 -0.92 19.52 -3.60
CA VAL A 425 0.51 19.76 -3.80
C VAL A 425 1.34 18.50 -3.58
N GLU A 426 1.01 17.72 -2.55
CA GLU A 426 1.80 16.58 -2.06
C GLU A 426 1.44 15.28 -2.79
N ALA A 427 0.16 15.05 -3.08
CA ALA A 427 -0.30 13.86 -3.78
C ALA A 427 -0.59 14.13 -5.27
N PHE A 428 -1.53 15.03 -5.58
CA PHE A 428 -2.03 15.25 -6.94
C PHE A 428 -0.95 15.74 -7.91
N ARG A 429 -0.27 16.83 -7.56
CA ARG A 429 0.86 17.35 -8.35
C ARG A 429 1.98 16.32 -8.48
N PHE A 430 2.31 15.63 -7.39
CA PHE A 430 3.42 14.69 -7.37
C PHE A 430 3.13 13.47 -8.25
N ALA A 431 1.93 12.89 -8.14
CA ALA A 431 1.44 11.82 -9.01
C ALA A 431 1.56 12.21 -10.48
N MET A 432 1.05 13.38 -10.86
CA MET A 432 1.16 13.87 -12.24
C MET A 432 2.60 14.08 -12.70
N SER A 433 3.52 14.43 -11.80
CA SER A 433 4.92 14.65 -12.16
C SER A 433 5.64 13.35 -12.51
N ILE A 434 5.34 12.25 -11.81
CA ILE A 434 5.94 10.94 -12.09
C ILE A 434 5.21 10.19 -13.20
N ASP A 435 3.91 10.46 -13.38
CA ASP A 435 3.05 9.82 -14.37
C ASP A 435 3.03 10.58 -15.71
N ALA A 436 3.90 11.58 -15.92
CA ALA A 436 4.02 12.33 -17.17
C ALA A 436 5.08 11.80 -18.14
N PHE A 437 5.69 10.66 -17.83
CA PHE A 437 6.78 10.06 -18.62
C PHE A 437 6.36 8.75 -19.28
N GLU A 438 7.02 8.39 -20.38
CA GLU A 438 6.76 7.14 -21.11
C GLU A 438 7.04 5.89 -20.26
N GLN A 439 7.98 5.98 -19.32
CA GLN A 439 8.36 4.90 -18.40
C GLN A 439 7.35 4.72 -17.26
N SER A 440 6.32 5.56 -17.17
CA SER A 440 5.21 5.32 -16.24
C SER A 440 4.47 4.02 -16.59
N ARG A 441 3.59 3.59 -15.70
CA ARG A 441 2.79 2.38 -15.84
C ARG A 441 1.32 2.61 -15.45
N PRO A 442 0.41 1.71 -15.84
CA PRO A 442 -0.96 1.73 -15.33
C PRO A 442 -1.01 1.42 -13.82
N LEU A 443 -2.14 1.74 -13.18
CA LEU A 443 -2.37 1.38 -11.77
C LEU A 443 -2.41 -0.14 -11.61
N TYR A 444 -3.20 -0.80 -12.45
CA TYR A 444 -3.21 -2.25 -12.58
C TYR A 444 -1.91 -2.72 -13.24
N LYS A 445 -1.21 -3.66 -12.61
CA LYS A 445 0.00 -4.25 -13.15
C LYS A 445 -0.08 -5.76 -12.97
N GLU A 446 -0.05 -6.51 -14.07
CA GLU A 446 -0.03 -7.96 -13.98
C GLU A 446 1.20 -8.44 -13.19
N VAL A 447 0.98 -9.33 -12.20
CA VAL A 447 2.01 -9.91 -11.35
C VAL A 447 2.10 -11.41 -11.61
N ARG A 448 3.21 -11.86 -12.18
CA ARG A 448 3.44 -13.27 -12.54
C ARG A 448 4.51 -13.93 -11.68
N TYR A 449 5.56 -13.20 -11.33
CA TYR A 449 6.71 -13.70 -10.58
C TYR A 449 6.78 -13.07 -9.18
N PRO A 450 7.44 -13.70 -8.20
CA PRO A 450 7.60 -13.14 -6.85
C PRO A 450 8.21 -11.71 -6.85
N ASP A 451 9.20 -11.46 -7.70
CA ASP A 451 9.85 -10.15 -7.81
C ASP A 451 8.91 -9.06 -8.37
N ASP A 452 7.89 -9.43 -9.14
CA ASP A 452 6.90 -8.49 -9.66
C ASP A 452 6.06 -7.88 -8.54
N VAL A 453 5.85 -8.62 -7.44
CA VAL A 453 5.01 -8.18 -6.32
C VAL A 453 5.64 -6.96 -5.67
N LEU A 454 6.92 -7.04 -5.29
CA LEU A 454 7.65 -5.91 -4.72
C LEU A 454 7.75 -4.75 -5.73
N ALA A 455 7.94 -5.06 -7.02
CA ALA A 455 7.97 -4.07 -8.07
C ALA A 455 6.58 -3.43 -8.36
N ALA A 456 5.48 -3.93 -7.78
CA ALA A 456 4.18 -3.30 -7.83
C ALA A 456 4.04 -2.17 -6.81
N TYR A 457 4.82 -2.21 -5.71
CA TYR A 457 4.89 -1.14 -4.71
C TYR A 457 5.78 0.00 -5.20
N ASP A 458 5.16 0.93 -5.92
CA ASP A 458 5.80 2.18 -6.33
C ASP A 458 4.88 3.38 -6.06
N ARG A 459 5.40 4.58 -6.33
CA ARG A 459 4.66 5.83 -6.09
C ARG A 459 3.38 5.97 -6.91
N ILE A 460 3.19 5.21 -8.00
CA ILE A 460 1.98 5.27 -8.81
C ILE A 460 0.80 4.67 -8.04
N ILE A 461 0.93 3.50 -7.41
CA ILE A 461 -0.20 2.89 -6.68
C ILE A 461 -0.69 3.76 -5.51
N TYR A 462 0.21 4.45 -4.80
CA TYR A 462 -0.15 5.33 -3.68
C TYR A 462 -0.77 6.63 -4.19
N TYR A 463 -0.01 7.45 -4.94
CA TYR A 463 -0.43 8.83 -5.21
C TYR A 463 -1.41 8.95 -6.38
N LYS A 464 -1.19 8.22 -7.48
CA LYS A 464 -2.19 8.16 -8.56
C LYS A 464 -3.42 7.41 -8.06
N GLY A 465 -3.24 6.31 -7.32
CA GLY A 465 -4.34 5.58 -6.69
C GLY A 465 -5.21 6.52 -5.84
N ALA A 466 -4.63 7.28 -4.92
CA ALA A 466 -5.36 8.24 -4.10
C ALA A 466 -6.09 9.33 -4.91
N CYS A 467 -5.50 9.82 -6.00
CA CYS A 467 -6.17 10.77 -6.89
C CYS A 467 -7.39 10.16 -7.59
N ILE A 468 -7.24 8.91 -8.04
CA ILE A 468 -8.29 8.15 -8.71
C ILE A 468 -9.40 7.76 -7.71
N VAL A 469 -9.05 7.47 -6.46
CA VAL A 469 -10.02 7.26 -5.37
C VAL A 469 -10.72 8.56 -5.02
N ARG A 470 -10.01 9.69 -4.85
CA ARG A 470 -10.62 11.02 -4.57
C ARG A 470 -11.56 11.47 -5.68
N MET A 471 -11.28 11.11 -6.93
CA MET A 471 -12.15 11.37 -8.07
C MET A 471 -13.48 10.60 -7.95
N LYS A 472 -13.57 9.63 -7.04
CA LYS A 472 -14.72 8.77 -6.79
C LYS A 472 -15.28 8.95 -5.38
N TYR A 473 -16.57 8.71 -5.26
CA TYR A 473 -17.24 8.53 -3.99
C TYR A 473 -17.65 7.06 -3.89
N ILE A 474 -17.39 6.39 -2.76
CA ILE A 474 -17.69 4.95 -2.58
C ILE A 474 -18.23 4.70 -1.17
N ASN A 475 -19.30 3.90 -1.09
CA ASN A 475 -19.63 3.02 0.03
C ASN A 475 -19.89 1.57 -0.45
N ASP A 476 -19.67 0.61 0.44
CA ASP A 476 -20.07 -0.81 0.46
C ASP A 476 -19.19 -1.92 -0.16
N PHE A 477 -18.18 -2.39 0.60
CA PHE A 477 -17.64 -3.76 0.54
C PHE A 477 -17.18 -4.24 1.93
N ALA A 478 -17.76 -5.33 2.45
CA ALA A 478 -17.35 -5.92 3.73
C ALA A 478 -17.02 -7.42 3.62
N TYR A 479 -15.93 -7.85 4.27
CA TYR A 479 -15.55 -9.25 4.53
C TYR A 479 -15.34 -10.17 3.30
N LYS A 480 -14.90 -9.62 2.15
CA LYS A 480 -14.59 -10.41 0.94
C LYS A 480 -13.27 -9.99 0.33
N THR A 481 -12.77 -10.77 -0.61
CA THR A 481 -11.76 -10.27 -1.56
C THR A 481 -12.44 -9.51 -2.68
N ALA A 482 -11.72 -8.58 -3.29
CA ALA A 482 -12.20 -7.84 -4.45
C ALA A 482 -11.11 -7.68 -5.50
N THR A 483 -11.54 -7.69 -6.75
CA THR A 483 -10.80 -7.12 -7.88
C THR A 483 -11.22 -5.66 -8.08
N HIS A 484 -10.47 -4.90 -8.88
CA HIS A 484 -10.91 -3.56 -9.25
C HIS A 484 -12.24 -3.57 -10.00
N ILE A 485 -12.55 -4.64 -10.73
CA ILE A 485 -13.82 -4.82 -11.42
C ILE A 485 -14.97 -4.98 -10.41
N ASP A 486 -14.77 -5.77 -9.35
CA ASP A 486 -15.77 -5.93 -8.29
C ASP A 486 -16.07 -4.58 -7.63
N LEU A 487 -15.00 -3.84 -7.27
CA LEU A 487 -15.10 -2.48 -6.73
C LEU A 487 -15.95 -1.60 -7.64
N TRP A 488 -15.65 -1.57 -8.94
CA TRP A 488 -16.35 -0.70 -9.87
C TRP A 488 -17.78 -1.13 -10.17
N ASN A 489 -18.08 -2.43 -10.15
CA ASN A 489 -19.42 -2.92 -10.39
C ASN A 489 -20.38 -2.56 -9.25
N SER A 490 -19.96 -2.64 -7.99
CA SER A 490 -20.83 -2.20 -6.89
C SER A 490 -21.04 -0.69 -6.92
N LEU A 491 -20.03 0.09 -7.33
CA LEU A 491 -20.23 1.53 -7.55
C LEU A 491 -21.17 1.85 -8.69
N SER A 492 -21.10 1.10 -9.80
CA SER A 492 -22.08 1.25 -10.88
C SER A 492 -23.48 0.97 -10.34
N THR A 493 -23.63 -0.04 -9.47
CA THR A 493 -24.92 -0.39 -8.85
C THR A 493 -25.45 0.73 -7.94
N GLU A 494 -24.59 1.32 -7.11
CA GLU A 494 -24.98 2.42 -6.22
C GLU A 494 -25.27 3.71 -7.00
N ALA A 495 -24.46 4.03 -8.01
CA ALA A 495 -24.71 5.14 -8.90
C ALA A 495 -26.06 4.99 -9.62
N GLU A 496 -26.40 3.79 -10.09
CA GLU A 496 -27.71 3.48 -10.67
C GLU A 496 -28.85 3.67 -9.64
N ALA A 497 -28.65 3.26 -8.38
CA ALA A 497 -29.61 3.45 -7.30
C ALA A 497 -29.86 4.94 -6.99
N ASP A 498 -28.82 5.77 -7.08
CA ASP A 498 -28.87 7.23 -6.95
C ASP A 498 -29.40 7.94 -8.22
N GLY A 499 -29.75 7.20 -9.27
CA GLY A 499 -30.26 7.73 -10.53
C GLY A 499 -29.19 8.32 -11.45
N LEU A 500 -27.91 8.06 -11.18
CA LEU A 500 -26.79 8.40 -12.05
C LEU A 500 -26.64 7.33 -13.15
N MET A 501 -26.84 7.72 -14.40
CA MET A 501 -26.69 6.83 -15.57
C MET A 501 -25.22 6.71 -16.02
N VAL A 502 -24.32 6.30 -15.11
CA VAL A 502 -22.88 6.17 -15.38
C VAL A 502 -22.41 4.76 -15.03
N ASN A 503 -21.85 4.04 -16.01
CA ASN A 503 -21.15 2.79 -15.73
C ASN A 503 -19.74 3.09 -15.20
N VAL A 504 -19.59 3.12 -13.88
CA VAL A 504 -18.35 3.43 -13.18
C VAL A 504 -17.22 2.47 -13.56
N SER A 505 -17.52 1.21 -13.83
CA SER A 505 -16.56 0.20 -14.30
C SER A 505 -15.97 0.56 -15.66
N ASP A 506 -16.81 0.94 -16.61
CA ASP A 506 -16.37 1.36 -17.94
C ASP A 506 -15.50 2.61 -17.92
N VAL A 507 -15.94 3.63 -17.17
CA VAL A 507 -15.19 4.89 -17.00
C VAL A 507 -13.80 4.60 -16.46
N MET A 508 -13.72 3.73 -15.45
CA MET A 508 -12.55 3.67 -14.58
C MET A 508 -11.53 2.66 -15.03
N ARG A 509 -11.94 1.75 -15.92
CA ARG A 509 -11.03 1.01 -16.77
C ARG A 509 -10.02 1.93 -17.45
N GLY A 510 -10.45 3.04 -18.05
CA GLY A 510 -9.53 3.99 -18.71
C GLY A 510 -8.50 4.60 -17.76
N TRP A 511 -8.84 4.75 -16.48
CA TRP A 511 -7.98 5.34 -15.46
C TRP A 511 -7.06 4.32 -14.77
N THR A 512 -7.44 3.05 -14.72
CA THR A 512 -6.68 2.00 -14.02
C THR A 512 -5.76 1.20 -14.93
N VAL A 513 -6.19 0.88 -16.15
CA VAL A 513 -5.44 -0.03 -17.06
C VAL A 513 -4.58 0.72 -18.09
N GLN A 514 -4.70 2.05 -18.16
CA GLN A 514 -3.85 2.89 -19.00
C GLN A 514 -2.83 3.65 -18.14
N LYS A 515 -1.60 3.79 -18.63
CA LYS A 515 -0.59 4.66 -18.03
C LYS A 515 -0.85 6.13 -18.36
N ASN A 516 -0.22 7.04 -17.62
CA ASN A 516 -0.36 8.49 -17.78
C ASN A 516 -1.79 9.00 -17.57
N PHE A 517 -2.05 10.21 -18.05
CA PHE A 517 -3.29 10.97 -17.88
C PHE A 517 -3.45 11.97 -19.03
N PRO A 518 -4.66 12.55 -19.23
CA PRO A 518 -4.88 13.49 -20.30
C PRO A 518 -4.51 14.94 -19.93
N VAL A 519 -4.19 15.72 -20.96
CA VAL A 519 -4.36 17.18 -20.96
C VAL A 519 -5.66 17.51 -21.68
N VAL A 520 -6.45 18.39 -21.08
CA VAL A 520 -7.72 18.87 -21.60
C VAL A 520 -7.54 20.29 -22.11
N MET A 521 -7.78 20.52 -23.41
CA MET A 521 -7.72 21.83 -24.03
C MET A 521 -9.12 22.45 -24.07
N VAL A 522 -9.27 23.64 -23.46
CA VAL A 522 -10.51 24.41 -23.46
C VAL A 522 -10.35 25.62 -24.37
N THR A 523 -11.12 25.65 -25.46
CA THR A 523 -11.11 26.75 -26.44
C THR A 523 -12.45 27.47 -26.41
N ARG A 524 -12.44 28.79 -26.22
CA ARG A 524 -13.67 29.60 -26.31
C ARG A 524 -14.19 29.67 -27.74
N GLY A 525 -15.45 29.31 -27.92
CA GLY A 525 -16.20 29.52 -29.14
C GLY A 525 -16.95 30.86 -29.12
N ARG A 526 -18.03 30.98 -29.89
CA ARG A 526 -18.96 32.12 -29.75
C ARG A 526 -19.52 32.21 -28.32
N ARG A 527 -20.05 33.37 -27.93
CA ARG A 527 -20.68 33.54 -26.62
C ARG A 527 -21.70 32.41 -26.35
N GLY A 528 -21.60 31.81 -25.18
CA GLY A 528 -22.41 30.66 -24.79
C GLY A 528 -21.84 29.29 -25.20
N GLN A 529 -20.60 29.23 -25.72
CA GLN A 529 -20.03 27.99 -26.27
C GLN A 529 -18.52 27.87 -25.98
N ILE A 530 -18.10 26.67 -25.57
CA ILE A 530 -16.70 26.24 -25.54
C ILE A 530 -16.55 24.91 -26.28
N THR A 531 -15.34 24.68 -26.78
CA THR A 531 -14.91 23.38 -27.32
C THR A 531 -13.86 22.81 -26.38
N VAL A 532 -14.02 21.55 -26.00
CA VAL A 532 -13.15 20.85 -25.06
C VAL A 532 -12.61 19.61 -25.74
N SER A 533 -11.29 19.46 -25.81
CA SER A 533 -10.63 18.29 -26.39
C SER A 533 -9.64 17.66 -25.42
N GLN A 534 -9.36 16.37 -25.59
CA GLN A 534 -8.40 15.62 -24.79
C GLN A 534 -7.28 15.03 -25.63
N SER A 535 -6.09 14.93 -25.05
CA SER A 535 -4.99 14.13 -25.56
C SER A 535 -4.12 13.64 -24.41
N ARG A 536 -3.35 12.56 -24.60
CA ARG A 536 -2.37 12.10 -23.61
C ARG A 536 -1.36 13.20 -23.31
N TYR A 537 -1.13 13.46 -22.03
CA TYR A 537 -0.08 14.37 -21.59
C TYR A 537 1.22 13.62 -21.36
N LEU A 538 2.31 14.15 -21.93
CA LEU A 538 3.68 13.75 -21.65
C LEU A 538 4.51 15.02 -21.47
N LEU A 539 5.39 15.03 -20.46
CA LEU A 539 6.29 16.16 -20.23
C LEU A 539 7.32 16.27 -21.35
N GLU A 540 7.87 15.13 -21.77
CA GLU A 540 8.78 15.02 -22.91
C GLU A 540 8.09 14.25 -24.03
N GLN A 541 7.67 14.95 -25.08
CA GLN A 541 7.14 14.30 -26.27
C GLN A 541 8.29 13.75 -27.10
N ASN A 542 8.39 12.43 -27.19
CA ASN A 542 9.28 11.81 -28.16
C ASN A 542 8.57 11.82 -29.53
N MET A 543 9.04 12.66 -30.45
CA MET A 543 8.47 12.78 -31.80
C MET A 543 8.55 11.47 -32.61
N ASP A 544 9.40 10.53 -32.18
CA ASP A 544 9.58 9.21 -32.80
C ASP A 544 8.73 8.10 -32.14
N SER A 545 8.09 8.36 -30.99
CA SER A 545 7.18 7.40 -30.37
C SER A 545 5.78 7.54 -30.98
N ASN A 546 5.59 6.98 -32.17
CA ASN A 546 4.26 6.58 -32.62
C ASN A 546 3.79 5.43 -31.72
N SER A 547 3.17 5.74 -30.58
CA SER A 547 2.38 4.72 -29.90
C SER A 547 1.11 4.49 -30.74
N ASP A 548 0.96 3.32 -31.33
CA ASP A 548 -0.27 2.88 -32.02
C ASP A 548 -1.49 2.78 -31.07
N GLU A 549 -1.32 3.05 -29.77
CA GLU A 549 -2.37 3.07 -28.76
C GLU A 549 -3.13 4.41 -28.72
N ALA A 550 -4.45 4.35 -28.95
CA ALA A 550 -5.34 5.48 -28.77
C ALA A 550 -5.62 5.71 -27.27
N TYR A 551 -4.78 6.51 -26.60
CA TYR A 551 -4.96 6.92 -25.21
C TYR A 551 -6.14 7.89 -25.06
N MET A 552 -7.23 7.42 -24.47
CA MET A 552 -8.46 8.17 -24.27
C MET A 552 -9.10 7.84 -22.92
N TRP A 553 -9.75 8.82 -22.28
CA TRP A 553 -10.38 8.68 -20.97
C TRP A 553 -11.82 9.21 -20.96
N ASP A 554 -12.65 8.62 -20.11
CA ASP A 554 -13.91 9.22 -19.69
C ASP A 554 -13.60 10.24 -18.59
N ILE A 555 -13.70 11.53 -18.92
CA ILE A 555 -13.23 12.62 -18.05
C ILE A 555 -14.43 13.28 -17.33
N PRO A 556 -14.44 13.31 -15.98
CA PRO A 556 -15.42 14.07 -15.22
C PRO A 556 -15.09 15.57 -15.28
N PHE A 557 -15.55 16.26 -16.31
CA PHE A 557 -15.21 17.66 -16.55
C PHE A 557 -16.11 18.61 -15.75
N THR A 558 -15.49 19.43 -14.91
CA THR A 558 -16.17 20.54 -14.20
C THR A 558 -15.60 21.87 -14.68
N PHE A 559 -16.42 22.94 -14.65
CA PHE A 559 -15.94 24.29 -14.95
C PHE A 559 -16.70 25.37 -14.18
N ALA A 560 -16.05 26.51 -14.03
CA ALA A 560 -16.63 27.76 -13.53
C ALA A 560 -16.28 28.92 -14.47
N THR A 561 -17.09 29.96 -14.44
CA THR A 561 -16.85 31.21 -15.17
C THR A 561 -16.82 32.40 -14.22
N THR A 562 -16.43 33.57 -14.72
CA THR A 562 -16.45 34.83 -13.94
C THR A 562 -17.83 35.18 -13.38
N SER A 563 -18.92 34.70 -14.00
CA SER A 563 -20.30 35.02 -13.60
C SER A 563 -20.93 33.99 -12.66
N THR A 564 -20.32 32.81 -12.51
CA THR A 564 -20.83 31.74 -11.62
C THR A 564 -20.24 31.86 -10.21
N HIS A 565 -21.05 31.66 -9.17
CA HIS A 565 -20.61 31.75 -7.77
C HIS A 565 -19.80 30.54 -7.28
N ASN A 566 -19.61 29.51 -8.12
CA ASN A 566 -19.07 28.20 -7.75
C ASN A 566 -17.56 28.06 -7.96
N ALA A 567 -16.82 29.15 -8.20
CA ALA A 567 -15.38 29.08 -8.42
C ALA A 567 -14.54 28.97 -7.15
N ASP A 568 -15.16 29.07 -5.97
CA ASP A 568 -14.53 28.96 -4.63
C ASP A 568 -15.24 27.90 -3.76
N VAL A 569 -16.00 26.98 -4.39
CA VAL A 569 -16.71 25.89 -3.73
C VAL A 569 -16.37 24.59 -4.45
N ASP A 570 -16.26 23.49 -3.71
CA ASP A 570 -16.04 22.16 -4.30
C ASP A 570 -17.23 21.73 -5.18
N PRO A 571 -16.97 21.04 -6.30
CA PRO A 571 -18.03 20.61 -7.21
C PRO A 571 -18.86 19.47 -6.60
N THR A 572 -20.13 19.42 -6.97
CA THR A 572 -21.03 18.30 -6.69
C THR A 572 -21.13 17.37 -7.91
N PRO A 573 -21.65 16.14 -7.77
CA PRO A 573 -21.89 15.26 -8.91
C PRO A 573 -22.74 15.90 -10.02
N SER A 574 -23.67 16.80 -9.68
CA SER A 574 -24.48 17.54 -10.67
C SER A 574 -23.71 18.59 -11.48
N ASP A 575 -22.52 18.99 -11.04
CA ASP A 575 -21.65 19.92 -11.78
C ASP A 575 -20.79 19.21 -12.83
N VAL A 576 -20.77 17.87 -12.84
CA VAL A 576 -19.93 17.07 -13.72
C VAL A 576 -20.56 16.93 -15.11
N ILE A 577 -19.78 17.26 -16.14
CA ILE A 577 -20.06 17.00 -17.54
C ILE A 577 -19.10 15.91 -18.00
N TRP A 578 -19.60 14.75 -18.37
CA TRP A 578 -18.75 13.65 -18.84
C TRP A 578 -18.27 13.89 -20.26
N LEU A 579 -16.94 13.93 -20.45
CA LEU A 579 -16.31 13.86 -21.77
C LEU A 579 -16.06 12.39 -22.07
N PRO A 580 -16.77 11.79 -23.03
CA PRO A 580 -16.70 10.35 -23.24
C PRO A 580 -15.41 9.97 -23.96
N ARG A 581 -14.86 8.79 -23.64
CA ARG A 581 -13.60 8.26 -24.21
C ARG A 581 -13.64 8.06 -25.72
N ASP A 582 -14.81 7.96 -26.33
CA ASP A 582 -14.98 7.77 -27.78
C ASP A 582 -14.97 9.09 -28.58
N LYS A 583 -14.89 10.24 -27.89
CA LYS A 583 -14.83 11.57 -28.50
C LYS A 583 -13.57 12.32 -28.09
N ASN A 584 -12.74 12.62 -29.09
CA ASN A 584 -11.57 13.49 -28.90
C ASN A 584 -11.96 14.94 -28.58
N GLU A 585 -13.14 15.38 -29.03
CA GLU A 585 -13.61 16.75 -28.88
C GLU A 585 -15.12 16.78 -28.60
N VAL A 586 -15.52 17.65 -27.66
CA VAL A 586 -16.90 17.89 -27.26
C VAL A 586 -17.18 19.39 -27.25
N THR A 587 -18.32 19.79 -27.83
CA THR A 587 -18.82 21.16 -27.72
C THR A 587 -19.79 21.27 -26.54
N ILE A 588 -19.52 22.22 -25.63
CA ILE A 588 -20.38 22.52 -24.49
C ILE A 588 -21.07 23.86 -24.74
N ILE A 589 -22.39 23.91 -24.54
CA ILE A 589 -23.23 25.10 -24.71
C ILE A 589 -23.84 25.45 -23.36
N GLU A 590 -23.48 26.61 -22.83
CA GLU A 590 -23.98 27.13 -21.55
C GLU A 590 -23.99 28.66 -21.60
N ARG A 591 -25.09 29.29 -21.17
CA ARG A 591 -25.32 30.74 -21.34
C ARG A 591 -24.29 31.59 -20.61
N SER A 592 -23.70 31.08 -19.53
CA SER A 592 -22.69 31.76 -18.72
C SER A 592 -21.30 31.81 -19.37
N LEU A 593 -21.07 31.09 -20.48
CA LEU A 593 -19.77 31.02 -21.13
C LEU A 593 -19.43 32.30 -21.91
N PRO A 594 -18.27 32.93 -21.64
CA PRO A 594 -17.85 34.14 -22.31
C PRO A 594 -17.44 33.87 -23.76
N GLY A 595 -17.72 34.83 -24.65
CA GLY A 595 -17.17 34.80 -26.01
C GLY A 595 -15.68 35.17 -26.07
N PRO A 596 -15.03 35.09 -27.25
CA PRO A 596 -13.60 35.32 -27.39
C PRO A 596 -13.20 36.79 -27.21
N GLY A 597 -14.15 37.72 -27.44
CA GLY A 597 -13.96 39.15 -27.26
C GLY A 597 -14.16 39.65 -25.82
N GLU A 598 -14.67 38.82 -24.91
CA GLU A 598 -14.90 39.18 -23.51
C GLU A 598 -13.63 38.93 -22.68
N THR A 599 -12.62 39.78 -22.88
CA THR A 599 -11.26 39.58 -22.36
C THR A 599 -11.17 39.57 -20.84
N ASP A 600 -12.07 40.24 -20.12
CA ASP A 600 -12.03 40.28 -18.66
C ASP A 600 -12.82 39.15 -18.00
N GLN A 601 -13.51 38.33 -18.79
CA GLN A 601 -14.19 37.13 -18.32
C GLN A 601 -13.33 35.90 -18.60
N TRP A 602 -13.39 34.91 -17.74
CA TRP A 602 -12.60 33.68 -17.73
C TRP A 602 -13.47 32.44 -17.62
N VAL A 603 -12.95 31.32 -18.13
CA VAL A 603 -13.41 29.95 -17.90
C VAL A 603 -12.28 29.22 -17.19
N LEU A 604 -12.61 28.53 -16.12
CA LEU A 604 -11.70 27.72 -15.31
C LEU A 604 -12.26 26.30 -15.26
N ALA A 605 -11.48 25.31 -15.67
CA ALA A 605 -11.91 23.91 -15.62
C ALA A 605 -11.20 23.13 -14.50
N ASN A 606 -11.76 21.96 -14.17
CA ASN A 606 -11.32 21.05 -13.10
C ASN A 606 -11.37 21.71 -11.71
N ILE A 607 -12.55 22.20 -11.34
CA ILE A 607 -12.78 22.88 -10.05
C ILE A 607 -12.40 21.93 -8.90
N GLY A 608 -11.62 22.43 -7.94
CA GLY A 608 -11.12 21.66 -6.79
C GLY A 608 -10.03 20.63 -7.13
N CYS A 609 -9.60 20.54 -8.39
CA CYS A 609 -8.62 19.55 -8.88
C CYS A 609 -9.04 18.09 -8.58
N TYR A 610 -10.33 17.79 -8.69
CA TYR A 610 -10.86 16.44 -8.47
C TYR A 610 -10.57 15.49 -9.63
N GLY A 611 -10.59 16.01 -10.86
CA GLY A 611 -10.26 15.22 -12.04
C GLY A 611 -8.74 15.07 -12.20
N TYR A 612 -8.27 13.84 -12.44
CA TYR A 612 -6.85 13.55 -12.63
C TYR A 612 -6.37 13.92 -14.05
N TYR A 613 -6.45 15.20 -14.41
CA TYR A 613 -6.04 15.71 -15.71
C TYR A 613 -5.53 17.15 -15.62
N ARG A 614 -4.66 17.54 -16.56
CA ARG A 614 -4.19 18.92 -16.73
C ARG A 614 -5.14 19.72 -17.60
N VAL A 615 -5.17 21.04 -17.43
CA VAL A 615 -5.96 21.92 -18.28
C VAL A 615 -5.08 22.90 -19.03
N ASN A 616 -5.28 22.98 -20.34
CA ASN A 616 -4.78 24.05 -21.19
C ASN A 616 -5.95 24.90 -21.71
N TYR A 617 -5.64 26.15 -22.06
CA TYR A 617 -6.63 27.08 -22.56
C TYR A 617 -6.11 27.84 -23.78
N ASP A 618 -7.02 28.41 -24.56
CA ASP A 618 -6.64 29.42 -25.55
C ASP A 618 -5.98 30.65 -24.87
N VAL A 619 -5.13 31.36 -25.62
CA VAL A 619 -4.33 32.49 -25.11
C VAL A 619 -5.21 33.59 -24.51
N SER A 620 -6.41 33.81 -25.03
CA SER A 620 -7.31 34.84 -24.51
C SER A 620 -7.79 34.49 -23.10
N ASN A 621 -8.09 33.21 -22.87
CA ASN A 621 -8.50 32.71 -21.56
C ASN A 621 -7.36 32.70 -20.55
N TRP A 622 -6.16 32.27 -20.94
CA TRP A 622 -4.97 32.39 -20.08
C TRP A 622 -4.75 33.84 -19.62
N LYS A 623 -4.83 34.81 -20.52
CA LYS A 623 -4.71 36.24 -20.19
C LYS A 623 -5.82 36.72 -19.24
N ALA A 624 -7.03 36.20 -19.37
CA ALA A 624 -8.15 36.54 -18.49
C ALA A 624 -7.96 35.98 -17.07
N LEU A 625 -7.51 34.73 -16.94
CA LEU A 625 -7.16 34.12 -15.65
C LEU A 625 -6.02 34.88 -14.97
N VAL A 626 -4.96 35.23 -15.71
CA VAL A 626 -3.84 36.04 -15.20
C VAL A 626 -4.31 37.41 -14.71
N ARG A 627 -5.21 38.08 -15.45
CA ARG A 627 -5.82 39.34 -15.00
C ARG A 627 -6.61 39.15 -13.71
N GLN A 628 -7.46 38.11 -13.63
CA GLN A 628 -8.22 37.82 -12.42
C GLN A 628 -7.32 37.62 -11.21
N LEU A 629 -6.24 36.83 -11.35
CA LEU A 629 -5.29 36.59 -10.27
C LEU A 629 -4.57 37.87 -9.80
N ASN A 630 -4.27 38.80 -10.71
CA ASN A 630 -3.65 40.08 -10.36
C ASN A 630 -4.64 41.08 -9.73
N VAL A 631 -5.91 41.05 -10.12
CA VAL A 631 -6.95 41.95 -9.59
C VAL A 631 -7.48 41.46 -8.25
N ASP A 632 -7.90 40.20 -8.19
CA ASP A 632 -8.44 39.56 -7.01
C ASP A 632 -8.30 38.04 -7.13
N HIS A 633 -7.19 37.51 -6.63
CA HIS A 633 -6.93 36.07 -6.66
C HIS A 633 -7.94 35.26 -5.83
N LYS A 634 -8.66 35.87 -4.88
CA LYS A 634 -9.59 35.15 -3.99
C LYS A 634 -10.88 34.73 -4.68
N LYS A 635 -11.16 35.22 -5.89
CA LYS A 635 -12.28 34.73 -6.71
C LYS A 635 -12.07 33.34 -7.30
N ILE A 636 -10.85 32.80 -7.21
CA ILE A 636 -10.50 31.46 -7.68
C ILE A 636 -10.09 30.62 -6.48
N HIS A 637 -10.67 29.43 -6.35
CA HIS A 637 -10.40 28.48 -5.28
C HIS A 637 -8.91 28.21 -5.08
N THR A 638 -8.49 27.94 -3.84
CA THR A 638 -7.08 27.74 -3.49
C THR A 638 -6.41 26.65 -4.32
N SER A 639 -7.06 25.49 -4.47
CA SER A 639 -6.59 24.38 -5.30
C SER A 639 -6.39 24.80 -6.76
N ASN A 640 -7.34 25.54 -7.34
CA ASN A 640 -7.25 25.95 -8.73
C ASN A 640 -6.21 27.04 -8.98
N ARG A 641 -5.89 27.90 -7.99
CA ARG A 641 -4.73 28.80 -8.10
C ARG A 641 -3.44 28.01 -8.19
N ALA A 642 -3.29 26.95 -7.39
CA ALA A 642 -2.14 26.05 -7.46
C ALA A 642 -2.10 25.32 -8.80
N GLN A 643 -3.26 24.85 -9.29
CA GLN A 643 -3.39 24.21 -10.60
C GLN A 643 -2.95 25.12 -11.75
N ILE A 644 -3.45 26.37 -11.81
CA ILE A 644 -3.09 27.32 -12.86
C ILE A 644 -1.57 27.48 -12.96
N ILE A 645 -0.91 27.62 -11.81
CA ILE A 645 0.56 27.72 -11.76
C ILE A 645 1.19 26.41 -12.23
N MET A 646 0.76 25.27 -11.67
CA MET A 646 1.32 23.97 -12.01
C MET A 646 1.17 23.65 -13.51
N ASP A 647 -0.03 23.78 -14.06
CA ASP A 647 -0.32 23.45 -15.46
C ASP A 647 0.43 24.40 -16.40
N SER A 648 0.48 25.70 -16.11
CA SER A 648 1.22 26.65 -16.94
C SER A 648 2.72 26.33 -17.05
N TRP A 649 3.35 25.84 -15.98
CA TRP A 649 4.76 25.45 -15.98
C TRP A 649 5.03 24.12 -16.69
N ASN A 650 4.06 23.21 -16.67
CA ASN A 650 4.20 21.89 -17.29
C ASN A 650 3.84 21.91 -18.79
N LEU A 651 3.04 22.88 -19.22
CA LEU A 651 2.68 23.10 -20.62
C LEU A 651 3.70 23.96 -21.38
N ALA A 652 4.53 24.72 -20.66
CA ALA A 652 5.60 25.55 -21.21
C ALA A 652 6.88 24.74 -21.37
#